data_AF-A0A2E9F4V0-F1
#
_entry.id   AF-A0A2E9F4V0-F1
#
_cell.length_a   1.000
_cell.length_b   1.000
_cell.length_c   1.000
_cell.angle_alpha   90.00
_cell.angle_beta   90.00
_cell.angle_gamma   90.00
#
_symmetry.space_group_name_H-M   'P 1'
#
loop_
_entity.id
_entity.type
_entity.pdbx_description
1 polymer ?
#
loop_
_entity_poly.entity_id
_entity_poly.type
_entity_poly.pdbx_seq_one_letter_code
_entity_poly.pdbx_strand_id
1 'polypeptide(L)'
;MKPINLFVAIFLVFVLAMTPFSISLAQRASSTQLAEAIRVARKYLNSNRDFASHEIEKCFTGGMATLAQNWDVLSPIHQREFADVFARPSTAGIAGRDGGGAPPRTPITGSLVHKFDTPHFRIHYSTNDRHAPPLDDYNPANGVPDYVDRAADAAEKSYRIEIKAMGFKEPYDDFWATNNGGNIKADIYLVKFGSLGLALNSGISGRFISAGVTAIPFYLINSRMWDYYGRSEGNRYIDTTIAHEYFHGVQLAYNAKMPPWTMEATCTWMESRVYDGGRAVFNIDPKYQEDLDQLIVPVELAMELGTKHKIFLLTPDKKSIRDDVSVIRIPPDEKTGKGLRWRIRDHQKNEEWTKRRIYEIRKYRDELRFHEDFDDIPDIDNIDETDGYHYYTGQLHDWFIIPDISLDETKFHHHYGSMIWFFYITERFEMDIVRKFFAKATQGAGREYRSFASLFEDYGTTLAEAFKMFTVWNYYTADRDEGRHYFNGNRFPRVAINPTNIHNSYPIHRYYNDKEMPEAFGARYVVFNPPEDGQVFEDFAVRIDGMDIAPIDLRTIEIAERREKIEKELSRLGSTGLRGWGVKFIVHKSNGITEDTEVFTYHRSQEAQMNFQNFGKHSDITKIVLILINIHPDIEQVITPDYDQQTGENATGGSISYYAGVPPAGRLTEPKLLKGENGGVHIEWKLEDLTEIKQIAIVRKRFELRTDTSRQTLKPFQNAAQVFDAGDRDNNGVPDGDINIVGSVEATDTNFFDSTTFQDINVNHKSFNPRGVAYFYAVVPISQYGLMGTPAIGQRSITPDYIPEDNQVAAAPSQTTLHQSYPNPFNPEVWIPYELATDSPISIDIYTPAGEKVRTLDIGMKSIGRYIDKDFAAYWDGRTATGERVASGVYFYVLRTTDYVGSGKMVIVK
;
A
#
# COMPACT_ATOMS: atom_id res chain seq x y z
N MET A 1 7.98 -36.30 -54.85
CA MET A 1 7.85 -36.27 -53.39
C MET A 1 7.12 -34.98 -53.03
N LYS A 2 5.89 -35.06 -52.50
CA LYS A 2 5.04 -33.92 -52.15
C LYS A 2 4.60 -34.03 -50.68
N PRO A 3 4.36 -32.89 -50.00
CA PRO A 3 4.62 -32.75 -48.57
C PRO A 3 3.37 -33.05 -47.75
N ILE A 4 3.47 -34.09 -46.92
CA ILE A 4 2.77 -34.20 -45.65
C ILE A 4 3.74 -33.58 -44.63
N ASN A 5 3.34 -32.52 -43.93
CA ASN A 5 3.94 -31.94 -42.70
C ASN A 5 4.00 -30.40 -42.71
N LEU A 6 2.83 -29.75 -42.75
CA LEU A 6 2.71 -28.39 -42.22
C LEU A 6 1.49 -28.24 -41.31
N PHE A 7 0.42 -28.99 -41.58
CA PHE A 7 -0.80 -28.95 -40.77
C PHE A 7 -0.65 -29.62 -39.39
N VAL A 8 0.08 -30.74 -39.29
CA VAL A 8 0.28 -31.46 -38.02
C VAL A 8 1.29 -30.74 -37.11
N ALA A 9 2.28 -30.04 -37.69
CA ALA A 9 3.24 -29.24 -36.93
C ALA A 9 2.59 -27.97 -36.35
N ILE A 10 1.68 -27.32 -37.09
CA ILE A 10 0.95 -26.14 -36.59
C ILE A 10 -0.08 -26.55 -35.52
N PHE A 11 -0.71 -27.72 -35.63
CA PHE A 11 -1.64 -28.22 -34.62
C PHE A 11 -0.94 -28.66 -33.33
N LEU A 12 0.24 -29.28 -33.40
CA LEU A 12 1.03 -29.64 -32.21
C LEU A 12 1.66 -28.43 -31.51
N VAL A 13 2.03 -27.38 -32.25
CA VAL A 13 2.49 -26.10 -31.66
C VAL A 13 1.33 -25.34 -30.99
N PHE A 14 0.09 -25.49 -31.48
CA PHE A 14 -1.10 -24.91 -30.82
C PHE A 14 -1.53 -25.68 -29.55
N VAL A 15 -1.34 -27.01 -29.52
CA VAL A 15 -1.70 -27.84 -28.36
C VAL A 15 -0.61 -27.82 -27.27
N LEU A 16 0.67 -27.65 -27.62
CA LEU A 16 1.76 -27.48 -26.64
C LEU A 16 1.89 -26.05 -26.08
N ALA A 17 1.23 -25.05 -26.69
CA ALA A 17 1.11 -23.70 -26.13
C ALA A 17 -0.02 -23.55 -25.09
N MET A 18 -0.81 -24.60 -24.84
CA MET A 18 -1.92 -24.61 -23.86
C MET A 18 -1.60 -25.30 -22.53
N THR A 19 -0.33 -25.52 -22.21
CA THR A 19 0.09 -25.70 -20.82
C THR A 19 1.34 -24.88 -20.56
N PRO A 20 1.20 -23.86 -19.73
CA PRO A 20 1.65 -24.08 -18.37
C PRO A 20 0.44 -24.21 -17.45
N PHE A 21 0.35 -25.35 -16.78
CA PHE A 21 -0.12 -25.36 -15.39
C PHE A 21 0.90 -24.53 -14.57
N SER A 22 0.95 -23.22 -14.82
CA SER A 22 1.16 -22.29 -13.73
C SER A 22 -0.16 -22.34 -13.01
N ILE A 23 -0.23 -23.14 -11.94
CA ILE A 23 -1.22 -22.87 -10.91
C ILE A 23 -0.94 -21.42 -10.53
N SER A 24 -1.73 -20.51 -11.10
CA SER A 24 -1.87 -19.17 -10.59
C SER A 24 -2.25 -19.41 -9.13
N LEU A 25 -1.29 -19.21 -8.23
CA LEU A 25 -1.52 -19.01 -6.81
C LEU A 25 -2.25 -17.66 -6.66
N ALA A 26 -3.40 -17.53 -7.32
CA ALA A 26 -4.44 -16.63 -6.92
C ALA A 26 -4.85 -17.12 -5.53
N GLN A 27 -4.88 -16.20 -4.57
CA GLN A 27 -5.36 -16.48 -3.23
C GLN A 27 -6.77 -17.05 -3.40
N ARG A 28 -6.95 -18.33 -3.07
CA ARG A 28 -8.28 -18.95 -3.10
C ARG A 28 -9.14 -18.22 -2.09
N ALA A 29 -10.40 -17.97 -2.44
CA ALA A 29 -11.33 -17.40 -1.50
C ALA A 29 -11.39 -18.28 -0.24
N SER A 30 -11.48 -17.65 0.93
CA SER A 30 -11.72 -18.36 2.18
C SER A 30 -13.05 -19.12 2.11
N SER A 31 -13.23 -20.12 2.98
CA SER A 31 -14.50 -20.87 3.06
C SER A 31 -15.70 -19.94 3.30
N THR A 32 -15.49 -18.89 4.10
CA THR A 32 -16.50 -17.85 4.39
C THR A 32 -16.81 -17.00 3.16
N GLN A 33 -15.78 -16.51 2.45
CA GLN A 33 -15.96 -15.75 1.21
C GLN A 33 -16.74 -16.55 0.16
N LEU A 34 -16.41 -17.84 0.03
CA LEU A 34 -17.10 -18.73 -0.90
C LEU A 34 -18.56 -19.01 -0.48
N ALA A 35 -18.81 -19.16 0.83
CA ALA A 35 -20.17 -19.33 1.35
C ALA A 35 -21.03 -18.09 1.07
N GLU A 36 -20.46 -16.90 1.22
CA GLU A 36 -21.13 -15.63 0.94
C GLU A 36 -21.42 -15.46 -0.56
N ALA A 37 -20.45 -15.77 -1.42
CA ALA A 37 -20.65 -15.78 -2.87
C ALA A 37 -21.79 -16.73 -3.30
N ILE A 38 -21.88 -17.91 -2.68
CA ILE A 38 -22.98 -18.87 -2.89
C ILE A 38 -24.32 -18.30 -2.41
N ARG A 39 -24.35 -17.60 -1.26
CA ARG A 39 -25.56 -16.94 -0.74
C ARG A 39 -26.07 -15.87 -1.72
N VAL A 40 -25.18 -15.02 -2.22
CA VAL A 40 -25.47 -13.98 -3.22
C VAL A 40 -26.03 -14.61 -4.50
N ALA A 41 -25.37 -15.66 -5.02
CA ALA A 41 -25.80 -16.34 -6.23
C ALA A 41 -27.20 -16.97 -6.09
N ARG A 42 -27.48 -17.62 -4.95
CA ARG A 42 -28.81 -18.18 -4.65
C ARG A 42 -29.88 -17.10 -4.51
N LYS A 43 -29.55 -15.97 -3.88
CA LYS A 43 -30.47 -14.83 -3.77
C LYS A 43 -30.78 -14.26 -5.16
N TYR A 44 -29.79 -14.15 -6.02
CA TYR A 44 -29.98 -13.74 -7.41
C TYR A 44 -30.85 -14.73 -8.21
N LEU A 45 -30.65 -16.05 -8.05
CA LEU A 45 -31.54 -17.07 -8.65
C LEU A 45 -32.99 -16.97 -8.14
N ASN A 46 -33.19 -16.48 -6.92
CA ASN A 46 -34.51 -16.27 -6.33
C ASN A 46 -35.10 -14.87 -6.62
N SER A 47 -34.62 -14.17 -7.67
CA SER A 47 -35.07 -12.81 -8.01
C SER A 47 -36.54 -12.71 -8.45
N ASN A 48 -37.26 -13.83 -8.53
CA ASN A 48 -38.71 -13.86 -8.79
C ASN A 48 -39.56 -13.56 -7.55
N ARG A 49 -39.00 -13.58 -6.33
CA ARG A 49 -39.74 -13.13 -5.14
C ARG A 49 -39.73 -11.60 -5.00
N ASP A 50 -40.59 -11.08 -4.15
CA ASP A 50 -40.51 -9.69 -3.69
C ASP A 50 -39.59 -9.59 -2.47
N PHE A 51 -38.82 -8.50 -2.40
CA PHE A 51 -37.89 -8.20 -1.32
C PHE A 51 -38.35 -6.94 -0.60
N ALA A 52 -38.32 -6.95 0.74
CA ALA A 52 -38.48 -5.73 1.52
C ALA A 52 -37.26 -4.82 1.39
N SER A 53 -37.39 -3.52 1.69
CA SER A 53 -36.29 -2.54 1.54
C SER A 53 -35.02 -2.93 2.31
N HIS A 54 -35.16 -3.45 3.54
CA HIS A 54 -34.03 -3.94 4.35
C HIS A 54 -33.42 -5.26 3.87
N GLU A 55 -34.09 -5.97 2.95
CA GLU A 55 -33.55 -7.16 2.30
C GLU A 55 -32.80 -6.81 0.99
N ILE A 56 -32.80 -5.55 0.53
CA ILE A 56 -32.08 -5.15 -0.68
C ILE A 56 -30.60 -5.02 -0.37
N GLU A 57 -29.76 -5.73 -1.12
CA GLU A 57 -28.31 -5.61 -1.02
C GLU A 57 -27.78 -4.47 -1.89
N LYS A 58 -26.68 -3.84 -1.48
CA LYS A 58 -26.09 -2.74 -2.24
C LYS A 58 -25.61 -3.20 -3.63
N CYS A 59 -24.66 -4.13 -3.67
CA CYS A 59 -24.11 -4.65 -4.91
C CYS A 59 -24.01 -6.19 -4.85
N PHE A 60 -24.29 -6.88 -5.96
CA PHE A 60 -24.01 -8.30 -6.12
C PHE A 60 -22.67 -8.61 -6.82
N THR A 61 -21.98 -7.60 -7.36
CA THR A 61 -20.80 -7.77 -8.23
C THR A 61 -19.65 -8.50 -7.53
N GLY A 62 -19.24 -8.09 -6.33
CA GLY A 62 -18.15 -8.75 -5.58
C GLY A 62 -18.41 -10.22 -5.27
N GLY A 63 -19.66 -10.57 -4.93
CA GLY A 63 -20.08 -11.96 -4.71
C GLY A 63 -20.01 -12.79 -6.00
N MET A 64 -20.49 -12.23 -7.12
CA MET A 64 -20.43 -12.87 -8.42
C MET A 64 -18.99 -13.01 -8.95
N ALA A 65 -18.14 -12.01 -8.73
CA ALA A 65 -16.72 -12.04 -9.06
C ALA A 65 -16.00 -13.14 -8.25
N THR A 66 -16.26 -13.23 -6.95
CA THR A 66 -15.74 -14.30 -6.08
C THR A 66 -16.15 -15.67 -6.59
N LEU A 67 -17.42 -15.85 -6.95
CA LEU A 67 -17.93 -17.11 -7.50
C LEU A 67 -17.23 -17.50 -8.81
N ALA A 68 -17.09 -16.55 -9.75
CA ALA A 68 -16.44 -16.77 -11.04
C ALA A 68 -14.93 -17.04 -10.93
N GLN A 69 -14.23 -16.35 -10.02
CA GLN A 69 -12.79 -16.59 -9.76
C GLN A 69 -12.52 -17.97 -9.15
N ASN A 70 -13.50 -18.55 -8.46
CA ASN A 70 -13.40 -19.84 -7.78
C ASN A 70 -14.22 -20.94 -8.45
N TRP A 71 -14.66 -20.75 -9.70
CA TRP A 71 -15.58 -21.66 -10.39
C TRP A 71 -15.06 -23.11 -10.44
N ASP A 72 -13.78 -23.30 -10.73
CA ASP A 72 -13.17 -24.63 -10.92
C ASP A 72 -13.02 -25.41 -9.60
N VAL A 73 -13.13 -24.77 -8.44
CA VAL A 73 -13.07 -25.43 -7.12
C VAL A 73 -14.45 -25.68 -6.51
N LEU A 74 -15.53 -25.18 -7.14
CA LEU A 74 -16.89 -25.47 -6.72
C LEU A 74 -17.25 -26.95 -6.95
N SER A 75 -18.17 -27.47 -6.14
CA SER A 75 -18.72 -28.81 -6.36
C SER A 75 -19.45 -28.87 -7.71
N PRO A 76 -19.52 -30.04 -8.37
CA PRO A 76 -20.30 -30.20 -9.60
C PRO A 76 -21.79 -29.88 -9.44
N ILE A 77 -22.32 -29.94 -8.21
CA ILE A 77 -23.69 -29.53 -7.89
C ILE A 77 -23.81 -28.00 -7.98
N HIS A 78 -22.91 -27.27 -7.33
CA HIS A 78 -22.91 -25.80 -7.40
C HIS A 78 -22.63 -25.27 -8.81
N GLN A 79 -21.72 -25.90 -9.56
CA GLN A 79 -21.47 -25.51 -10.96
C GLN A 79 -22.70 -25.66 -11.85
N ARG A 80 -23.52 -26.71 -11.63
CA ARG A 80 -24.80 -26.88 -12.34
C ARG A 80 -25.87 -25.90 -11.86
N GLU A 81 -25.95 -25.66 -10.55
CA GLU A 81 -26.90 -24.72 -9.95
C GLU A 81 -26.68 -23.29 -10.47
N PHE A 82 -25.43 -22.86 -10.58
CA PHE A 82 -25.08 -21.47 -10.90
C PHE A 82 -24.68 -21.26 -12.37
N ALA A 83 -24.89 -22.22 -13.26
CA ALA A 83 -24.43 -22.13 -14.65
C ALA A 83 -24.97 -20.89 -15.39
N ASP A 84 -26.19 -20.47 -15.04
CA ASP A 84 -26.91 -19.40 -15.73
C ASP A 84 -26.79 -18.02 -15.03
N VAL A 85 -26.15 -17.92 -13.86
CA VAL A 85 -26.12 -16.64 -13.10
C VAL A 85 -25.31 -15.54 -13.79
N PHE A 86 -24.39 -15.93 -14.68
CA PHE A 86 -23.58 -15.01 -15.47
C PHE A 86 -24.20 -14.66 -16.84
N ALA A 87 -25.37 -15.22 -17.14
CA ALA A 87 -26.04 -14.95 -18.41
C ALA A 87 -26.63 -13.53 -18.42
N ARG A 88 -26.31 -12.81 -19.49
CA ARG A 88 -26.91 -11.51 -19.77
C ARG A 88 -28.41 -11.62 -20.04
N PRO A 89 -29.27 -10.71 -19.53
CA PRO A 89 -30.70 -10.74 -19.79
C PRO A 89 -31.01 -10.83 -21.28
N SER A 90 -31.87 -11.75 -21.67
CA SER A 90 -32.32 -11.92 -23.05
C SER A 90 -33.83 -11.77 -23.13
N THR A 91 -34.32 -11.19 -24.24
CA THR A 91 -35.74 -11.23 -24.57
C THR A 91 -36.17 -12.67 -24.77
N ALA A 92 -37.22 -13.11 -24.08
CA ALA A 92 -37.76 -14.46 -24.19
C ALA A 92 -37.95 -14.88 -25.67
N GLY A 93 -37.30 -15.97 -26.11
CA GLY A 93 -37.64 -16.66 -27.36
C GLY A 93 -36.61 -16.63 -28.51
N ILE A 94 -35.41 -16.09 -28.36
CA ILE A 94 -34.38 -16.20 -29.43
C ILE A 94 -33.61 -17.51 -29.27
N ALA A 95 -34.07 -18.57 -29.94
CA ALA A 95 -33.28 -19.79 -30.13
C ALA A 95 -31.93 -19.44 -30.79
N GLY A 96 -30.82 -19.98 -30.27
CA GLY A 96 -29.52 -19.88 -30.93
C GLY A 96 -29.64 -20.37 -32.37
N ARG A 97 -29.15 -19.59 -33.33
CA ARG A 97 -29.26 -19.91 -34.77
C ARG A 97 -28.45 -21.12 -35.22
N ASP A 98 -27.65 -21.72 -34.33
CA ASP A 98 -26.59 -22.67 -34.71
C ASP A 98 -26.73 -24.05 -34.06
N GLY A 99 -27.95 -24.49 -33.73
CA GLY A 99 -28.24 -25.90 -33.41
C GLY A 99 -27.59 -26.47 -32.13
N GLY A 100 -26.97 -25.63 -31.29
CA GLY A 100 -26.35 -26.03 -30.02
C GLY A 100 -27.15 -25.57 -28.80
N GLY A 101 -28.15 -26.35 -28.36
CA GLY A 101 -28.83 -26.18 -27.08
C GLY A 101 -29.70 -24.90 -26.96
N ALA A 102 -30.68 -24.92 -26.05
CA ALA A 102 -31.42 -23.71 -25.71
C ALA A 102 -30.46 -22.66 -25.13
N PRO A 103 -30.63 -21.36 -25.42
CA PRO A 103 -29.86 -20.33 -24.73
C PRO A 103 -30.06 -20.46 -23.21
N PRO A 104 -29.02 -20.21 -22.39
CA PRO A 104 -29.14 -20.25 -20.94
C PRO A 104 -30.30 -19.37 -20.49
N ARG A 105 -31.18 -19.92 -19.64
CA ARG A 105 -32.33 -19.17 -19.10
C ARG A 105 -31.77 -18.15 -18.13
N THR A 106 -31.81 -16.88 -18.50
CA THR A 106 -31.41 -15.80 -17.60
C THR A 106 -32.28 -15.88 -16.33
N PRO A 107 -31.71 -15.77 -15.11
CA PRO A 107 -32.50 -15.84 -13.88
C PRO A 107 -33.59 -14.77 -13.80
N ILE A 108 -33.37 -13.65 -14.50
CA ILE A 108 -34.31 -12.58 -14.73
C ILE A 108 -34.95 -12.80 -16.11
N THR A 109 -36.21 -13.22 -16.12
CA THR A 109 -37.02 -13.42 -17.33
C THR A 109 -38.10 -12.35 -17.43
N GLY A 110 -37.97 -11.43 -18.39
CA GLY A 110 -38.90 -10.32 -18.60
C GLY A 110 -38.89 -9.77 -20.03
N SER A 111 -39.93 -9.01 -20.36
CA SER A 111 -40.09 -8.26 -21.61
C SER A 111 -39.27 -6.97 -21.54
N LEU A 112 -37.93 -7.08 -21.52
CA LEU A 112 -36.98 -5.96 -21.65
C LEU A 112 -36.92 -5.45 -23.10
N VAL A 113 -38.09 -5.14 -23.65
CA VAL A 113 -38.30 -4.87 -25.08
C VAL A 113 -38.15 -3.40 -25.43
N HIS A 114 -38.29 -2.50 -24.45
CA HIS A 114 -38.11 -1.06 -24.67
C HIS A 114 -36.65 -0.68 -24.49
N LYS A 115 -36.19 0.26 -25.33
CA LYS A 115 -34.81 0.74 -25.37
C LYS A 115 -34.81 2.26 -25.40
N PHE A 116 -34.02 2.86 -24.53
CA PHE A 116 -33.73 4.29 -24.53
C PHE A 116 -32.23 4.50 -24.70
N ASP A 117 -31.86 5.31 -25.69
CA ASP A 117 -30.47 5.43 -26.15
C ASP A 117 -29.96 6.84 -25.83
N THR A 118 -28.84 6.92 -25.12
CA THR A 118 -28.05 8.14 -24.90
C THR A 118 -26.79 8.10 -25.78
N PRO A 119 -25.90 9.11 -25.79
CA PRO A 119 -24.64 9.02 -26.53
C PRO A 119 -23.80 7.78 -26.20
N HIS A 120 -23.66 7.42 -24.92
CA HIS A 120 -22.77 6.34 -24.47
C HIS A 120 -23.51 5.08 -23.96
N PHE A 121 -24.81 5.17 -23.68
CA PHE A 121 -25.56 4.09 -23.04
C PHE A 121 -26.83 3.70 -23.79
N ARG A 122 -27.23 2.45 -23.58
CA ARG A 122 -28.53 1.92 -23.94
C ARG A 122 -29.21 1.37 -22.70
N ILE A 123 -30.35 1.95 -22.33
CA ILE A 123 -31.17 1.53 -21.20
C ILE A 123 -32.27 0.60 -21.71
N HIS A 124 -32.31 -0.64 -21.22
CA HIS A 124 -33.35 -1.63 -21.51
C HIS A 124 -34.34 -1.70 -20.36
N TYR A 125 -35.63 -1.64 -20.65
CA TYR A 125 -36.67 -1.68 -19.63
C TYR A 125 -37.94 -2.37 -20.13
N SER A 126 -38.80 -2.76 -19.19
CA SER A 126 -40.14 -3.28 -19.44
C SER A 126 -41.18 -2.23 -19.08
N THR A 127 -42.38 -2.33 -19.63
CA THR A 127 -43.54 -1.50 -19.29
C THR A 127 -44.74 -2.31 -18.81
N ASN A 128 -44.66 -3.64 -18.86
CA ASN A 128 -45.84 -4.50 -18.72
C ASN A 128 -45.60 -5.77 -17.88
N ASP A 129 -44.45 -5.89 -17.22
CA ASP A 129 -44.14 -6.99 -16.32
C ASP A 129 -43.58 -6.51 -14.97
N ARG A 130 -43.18 -7.46 -14.12
CA ARG A 130 -42.66 -7.21 -12.76
C ARG A 130 -41.40 -6.33 -12.71
N HIS A 131 -40.66 -6.23 -13.82
CA HIS A 131 -39.44 -5.46 -13.93
C HIS A 131 -39.71 -4.02 -14.37
N ALA A 132 -40.95 -3.69 -14.75
CA ALA A 132 -41.30 -2.33 -15.13
C ALA A 132 -40.96 -1.33 -13.99
N PRO A 133 -40.21 -0.26 -14.30
CA PRO A 133 -40.05 0.85 -13.38
C PRO A 133 -41.40 1.59 -13.22
N PRO A 134 -41.49 2.54 -12.27
CA PRO A 134 -42.58 3.51 -12.27
C PRO A 134 -42.75 4.15 -13.66
N LEU A 135 -43.98 4.18 -14.17
CA LEU A 135 -44.31 4.56 -15.55
C LEU A 135 -44.73 6.03 -15.69
N ASP A 136 -44.60 6.80 -14.62
CA ASP A 136 -44.80 8.24 -14.63
C ASP A 136 -43.86 8.90 -15.66
N ASP A 137 -44.39 9.82 -16.45
CA ASP A 137 -43.71 10.52 -17.56
C ASP A 137 -44.22 11.97 -17.56
N TYR A 138 -43.63 12.80 -16.70
CA TYR A 138 -44.06 14.18 -16.46
C TYR A 138 -42.99 15.18 -16.86
N ASN A 139 -41.71 14.88 -16.65
CA ASN A 139 -40.63 15.82 -16.93
C ASN A 139 -39.30 15.10 -17.21
N PRO A 140 -38.86 15.04 -18.48
CA PRO A 140 -39.57 15.53 -19.67
C PRO A 140 -40.74 14.60 -20.04
N ALA A 141 -41.90 15.15 -20.42
CA ALA A 141 -43.03 14.36 -20.94
C ALA A 141 -42.77 13.84 -22.37
N ASN A 142 -41.85 12.88 -22.52
CA ASN A 142 -41.23 12.48 -23.79
C ASN A 142 -41.65 11.06 -24.26
N GLY A 143 -42.55 10.39 -23.55
CA GLY A 143 -42.95 9.00 -23.80
C GLY A 143 -42.01 7.95 -23.19
N VAL A 144 -41.02 8.38 -22.40
CA VAL A 144 -40.08 7.57 -21.64
C VAL A 144 -40.38 7.82 -20.17
N PRO A 145 -40.47 6.77 -19.31
CA PRO A 145 -40.74 7.01 -17.91
C PRO A 145 -39.64 7.87 -17.26
N ASP A 146 -40.02 8.80 -16.37
CA ASP A 146 -39.13 9.69 -15.63
C ASP A 146 -38.00 8.91 -14.92
N TYR A 147 -38.27 7.67 -14.50
CA TYR A 147 -37.28 6.78 -13.88
C TYR A 147 -36.15 6.40 -14.85
N VAL A 148 -36.52 6.12 -16.10
CA VAL A 148 -35.60 5.74 -17.17
C VAL A 148 -34.77 6.96 -17.58
N ASP A 149 -35.38 8.13 -17.70
CA ASP A 149 -34.65 9.39 -17.93
C ASP A 149 -33.66 9.66 -16.80
N ARG A 150 -34.08 9.51 -15.54
CA ARG A 150 -33.20 9.67 -14.38
C ARG A 150 -32.01 8.70 -14.40
N ALA A 151 -32.24 7.43 -14.76
CA ALA A 151 -31.17 6.45 -14.89
C ALA A 151 -30.22 6.78 -16.05
N ALA A 152 -30.75 7.28 -17.16
CA ALA A 152 -29.95 7.71 -18.30
C ALA A 152 -29.05 8.91 -17.96
N ASP A 153 -29.58 9.91 -17.25
CA ASP A 153 -28.82 11.07 -16.80
C ASP A 153 -27.70 10.67 -15.83
N ALA A 154 -28.00 9.78 -14.88
CA ALA A 154 -27.02 9.22 -13.95
C ALA A 154 -25.89 8.49 -14.68
N ALA A 155 -26.20 7.73 -15.74
CA ALA A 155 -25.22 7.01 -16.53
C ALA A 155 -24.28 7.96 -17.30
N GLU A 156 -24.84 8.96 -17.98
CA GLU A 156 -24.05 9.97 -18.69
C GLU A 156 -23.21 10.82 -17.73
N LYS A 157 -23.72 11.13 -16.53
CA LYS A 157 -22.96 11.78 -15.47
C LYS A 157 -21.77 10.93 -15.03
N SER A 158 -21.97 9.64 -14.81
CA SER A 158 -20.93 8.69 -14.41
C SER A 158 -19.84 8.59 -15.48
N TYR A 159 -20.22 8.42 -16.75
CA TYR A 159 -19.29 8.43 -17.88
C TYR A 159 -18.43 9.69 -17.93
N ARG A 160 -19.06 10.85 -17.82
CA ARG A 160 -18.38 12.14 -17.89
C ARG A 160 -17.36 12.31 -16.76
N ILE A 161 -17.72 11.92 -15.54
CA ILE A 161 -16.82 12.06 -14.38
C ILE A 161 -15.72 11.00 -14.44
N GLU A 162 -16.07 9.73 -14.53
CA GLU A 162 -15.12 8.62 -14.45
C GLU A 162 -14.16 8.61 -15.66
N ILE A 163 -14.70 8.74 -16.88
CA ILE A 163 -13.90 8.59 -18.10
C ILE A 163 -13.31 9.94 -18.53
N LYS A 164 -14.13 10.99 -18.66
CA LYS A 164 -13.64 12.26 -19.24
C LYS A 164 -12.90 13.13 -18.23
N ALA A 165 -13.43 13.31 -17.02
CA ALA A 165 -12.82 14.19 -16.02
C ALA A 165 -11.67 13.50 -15.28
N MET A 166 -11.86 12.27 -14.82
CA MET A 166 -10.87 11.53 -14.04
C MET A 166 -9.90 10.70 -14.90
N GLY A 167 -10.23 10.49 -16.18
CA GLY A 167 -9.33 9.87 -17.14
C GLY A 167 -9.17 8.36 -16.99
N PHE A 168 -10.09 7.66 -16.31
CA PHE A 168 -10.07 6.21 -16.25
C PHE A 168 -10.31 5.59 -17.62
N LYS A 169 -9.88 4.33 -17.78
CA LYS A 169 -10.07 3.58 -19.01
C LYS A 169 -11.55 3.29 -19.23
N GLU A 170 -12.03 3.57 -20.45
CA GLU A 170 -13.39 3.27 -20.87
C GLU A 170 -13.63 1.74 -20.85
N PRO A 171 -14.79 1.28 -20.36
CA PRO A 171 -15.20 -0.12 -20.48
C PRO A 171 -15.22 -0.58 -21.95
N TYR A 172 -15.00 -1.88 -22.18
CA TYR A 172 -15.02 -2.42 -23.53
C TYR A 172 -16.45 -2.50 -24.08
N ASP A 173 -16.62 -2.12 -25.34
CA ASP A 173 -17.90 -2.20 -26.04
C ASP A 173 -18.29 -3.64 -26.41
N ASP A 174 -19.57 -3.84 -26.66
CA ASP A 174 -20.16 -5.13 -26.98
C ASP A 174 -20.59 -5.24 -28.46
N PHE A 175 -19.96 -4.46 -29.36
CA PHE A 175 -20.36 -4.30 -30.76
C PHE A 175 -20.54 -5.64 -31.50
N TRP A 176 -19.76 -6.66 -31.11
CA TRP A 176 -19.78 -8.00 -31.71
C TRP A 176 -20.92 -8.91 -31.21
N ALA A 177 -21.68 -8.50 -30.19
CA ALA A 177 -22.75 -9.28 -29.57
C ALA A 177 -24.13 -8.98 -30.20
N THR A 178 -24.37 -9.48 -31.42
CA THR A 178 -25.56 -9.17 -32.25
C THR A 178 -26.95 -9.32 -31.60
N ASN A 179 -27.10 -10.11 -30.52
CA ASN A 179 -28.41 -10.40 -29.91
C ASN A 179 -28.62 -9.80 -28.52
N ASN A 180 -27.58 -9.21 -27.91
CA ASN A 180 -27.63 -8.62 -26.58
C ASN A 180 -26.80 -7.34 -26.64
N GLY A 181 -27.43 -6.18 -26.85
CA GLY A 181 -26.77 -4.87 -26.94
C GLY A 181 -26.46 -4.45 -28.37
N GLY A 182 -25.47 -5.11 -28.98
CA GLY A 182 -25.21 -5.08 -30.43
C GLY A 182 -24.87 -3.70 -30.99
N ASN A 183 -24.27 -2.83 -30.18
CA ASN A 183 -23.77 -1.52 -30.61
C ASN A 183 -22.52 -1.14 -29.81
N ILE A 184 -22.05 0.10 -29.92
CA ILE A 184 -20.89 0.59 -29.18
C ILE A 184 -21.24 1.11 -27.78
N LYS A 185 -22.51 1.02 -27.36
CA LYS A 185 -23.02 1.65 -26.14
C LYS A 185 -23.02 0.67 -24.99
N ALA A 186 -22.74 1.15 -23.79
CA ALA A 186 -22.86 0.35 -22.58
C ALA A 186 -24.33 0.03 -22.28
N ASP A 187 -24.65 -1.24 -22.05
CA ASP A 187 -26.03 -1.67 -21.81
C ASP A 187 -26.37 -1.75 -20.32
N ILE A 188 -27.38 -0.98 -19.93
CA ILE A 188 -27.97 -0.97 -18.60
C ILE A 188 -29.37 -1.60 -18.69
N TYR A 189 -29.64 -2.60 -17.87
CA TYR A 189 -30.93 -3.28 -17.78
C TYR A 189 -31.63 -2.89 -16.49
N LEU A 190 -32.77 -2.22 -16.60
CA LEU A 190 -33.62 -1.89 -15.46
C LEU A 190 -34.48 -3.09 -15.09
N VAL A 191 -34.20 -3.69 -13.94
CA VAL A 191 -34.84 -4.94 -13.51
C VAL A 191 -35.16 -4.93 -12.03
N LYS A 192 -36.29 -5.52 -11.64
CA LYS A 192 -36.59 -5.77 -10.22
C LYS A 192 -35.87 -7.03 -9.71
N PHE A 193 -34.96 -6.89 -8.75
CA PHE A 193 -34.20 -7.99 -8.13
C PHE A 193 -33.73 -7.66 -6.69
N GLY A 194 -33.05 -8.60 -6.04
CA GLY A 194 -32.69 -8.50 -4.61
C GLY A 194 -31.48 -7.61 -4.27
N SER A 195 -31.01 -6.77 -5.19
CA SER A 195 -29.92 -5.80 -4.99
C SER A 195 -30.20 -4.49 -5.72
N LEU A 196 -29.51 -3.40 -5.37
CA LEU A 196 -29.55 -2.13 -6.10
C LEU A 196 -28.88 -2.25 -7.47
N GLY A 197 -27.75 -2.96 -7.55
CA GLY A 197 -26.93 -3.05 -8.76
C GLY A 197 -26.16 -4.36 -8.92
N LEU A 198 -25.79 -4.65 -10.18
CA LEU A 198 -24.89 -5.74 -10.55
C LEU A 198 -24.20 -5.45 -11.89
N ALA A 199 -22.88 -5.51 -11.92
CA ALA A 199 -22.06 -5.49 -13.12
C ALA A 199 -21.47 -6.88 -13.38
N LEU A 200 -21.62 -7.39 -14.61
CA LEU A 200 -21.11 -8.70 -15.01
C LEU A 200 -20.42 -8.64 -16.37
N ASN A 201 -19.49 -9.58 -16.59
CA ASN A 201 -18.85 -9.79 -17.88
C ASN A 201 -19.73 -10.62 -18.83
N SER A 202 -19.79 -10.24 -20.12
CA SER A 202 -20.38 -11.00 -21.20
C SER A 202 -19.36 -11.93 -21.89
N GLY A 203 -19.81 -13.11 -22.34
CA GLY A 203 -19.02 -13.94 -23.26
C GLY A 203 -17.99 -14.89 -22.63
N ILE A 204 -18.00 -15.11 -21.31
CA ILE A 204 -17.26 -16.24 -20.71
C ILE A 204 -18.18 -16.90 -19.70
N SER A 205 -18.44 -18.20 -19.85
CA SER A 205 -19.29 -19.01 -18.98
C SER A 205 -18.76 -19.10 -17.54
N GLY A 206 -18.74 -17.98 -16.82
CA GLY A 206 -18.29 -17.87 -15.43
C GLY A 206 -16.79 -18.05 -15.19
N ARG A 207 -15.92 -17.92 -16.21
CA ARG A 207 -14.46 -18.20 -16.06
C ARG A 207 -13.60 -16.98 -16.35
N PHE A 208 -12.68 -16.65 -15.44
CA PHE A 208 -11.58 -15.72 -15.72
C PHE A 208 -10.37 -16.48 -16.28
N ILE A 209 -10.26 -16.56 -17.60
CA ILE A 209 -9.29 -17.43 -18.29
C ILE A 209 -7.84 -16.93 -18.11
N SER A 210 -7.61 -15.65 -17.82
CA SER A 210 -6.28 -15.09 -17.52
C SER A 210 -6.39 -13.74 -16.78
N ALA A 211 -5.32 -13.33 -16.07
CA ALA A 211 -5.21 -12.03 -15.40
C ALA A 211 -5.07 -10.85 -16.38
N GLY A 212 -4.93 -11.12 -17.68
CA GLY A 212 -4.97 -10.13 -18.75
C GLY A 212 -6.26 -10.12 -19.57
N VAL A 213 -7.31 -10.82 -19.13
CA VAL A 213 -8.59 -10.85 -19.87
C VAL A 213 -9.36 -9.59 -19.52
N THR A 214 -9.44 -8.69 -20.48
CA THR A 214 -10.39 -7.60 -20.50
C THR A 214 -11.77 -8.14 -20.82
N ALA A 215 -12.79 -7.69 -20.10
CA ALA A 215 -14.15 -8.22 -20.15
C ALA A 215 -15.12 -7.15 -20.67
N ILE A 216 -16.14 -7.58 -21.42
CA ILE A 216 -17.20 -6.70 -21.93
C ILE A 216 -18.30 -6.67 -20.88
N PRO A 217 -18.53 -5.58 -20.14
CA PRO A 217 -19.51 -5.56 -19.08
C PRO A 217 -20.94 -5.37 -19.59
N PHE A 218 -21.91 -5.79 -18.79
CA PHE A 218 -23.28 -5.31 -18.81
C PHE A 218 -23.74 -5.05 -17.38
N TYR A 219 -24.72 -4.17 -17.23
CA TYR A 219 -25.14 -3.66 -15.93
C TYR A 219 -26.61 -3.94 -15.67
N LEU A 220 -26.95 -4.41 -14.48
CA LEU A 220 -28.32 -4.50 -13.99
C LEU A 220 -28.51 -3.45 -12.92
N ILE A 221 -29.57 -2.65 -13.03
CA ILE A 221 -29.91 -1.61 -12.05
C ILE A 221 -31.34 -1.87 -11.58
N ASN A 222 -31.57 -1.76 -10.27
CA ASN A 222 -32.88 -2.04 -9.70
C ASN A 222 -33.89 -1.03 -10.24
N SER A 223 -35.00 -1.51 -10.81
CA SER A 223 -36.03 -0.64 -11.39
C SER A 223 -37.02 -0.07 -10.38
N ARG A 224 -36.87 -0.38 -9.07
CA ARG A 224 -37.87 -0.09 -8.04
C ARG A 224 -37.33 0.72 -6.86
N MET A 225 -36.22 1.46 -7.02
CA MET A 225 -35.61 2.22 -5.92
C MET A 225 -36.55 3.28 -5.34
N TRP A 226 -37.41 3.91 -6.15
CA TRP A 226 -38.43 4.85 -5.68
C TRP A 226 -39.46 4.21 -4.75
N ASP A 227 -39.76 2.93 -4.92
CA ASP A 227 -40.70 2.23 -4.05
C ASP A 227 -40.10 1.94 -2.67
N TYR A 228 -38.78 1.74 -2.62
CA TYR A 228 -38.07 1.39 -1.39
C TYR A 228 -37.73 2.60 -0.53
N TYR A 229 -37.37 3.71 -1.17
CA TYR A 229 -36.79 4.87 -0.49
C TYR A 229 -37.58 6.18 -0.72
N GLY A 230 -38.61 6.17 -1.57
CA GLY A 230 -39.26 7.38 -2.05
C GLY A 230 -38.52 8.01 -3.23
N ARG A 231 -39.16 8.97 -3.92
CA ARG A 231 -38.63 9.54 -5.17
C ARG A 231 -37.35 10.36 -4.96
N SER A 232 -37.31 11.21 -3.93
CA SER A 232 -36.13 12.05 -3.64
C SER A 232 -34.91 11.19 -3.28
N GLU A 233 -34.98 10.42 -2.19
CA GLU A 233 -33.87 9.52 -1.82
C GLU A 233 -33.57 8.47 -2.89
N GLY A 234 -34.60 7.92 -3.53
CA GLY A 234 -34.42 6.96 -4.61
C GLY A 234 -33.63 7.52 -5.80
N ASN A 235 -33.75 8.82 -6.12
CA ASN A 235 -32.91 9.47 -7.13
C ASN A 235 -31.43 9.49 -6.76
N ARG A 236 -31.11 9.56 -5.46
CA ARG A 236 -29.73 9.50 -4.94
C ARG A 236 -29.17 8.09 -5.03
N TYR A 237 -30.00 7.10 -4.70
CA TYR A 237 -29.66 5.69 -4.89
C TYR A 237 -29.44 5.34 -6.37
N ILE A 238 -30.22 5.90 -7.30
CA ILE A 238 -29.99 5.72 -8.75
C ILE A 238 -28.62 6.27 -9.16
N ASP A 239 -28.29 7.52 -8.78
CA ASP A 239 -27.00 8.14 -9.11
C ASP A 239 -25.81 7.34 -8.56
N THR A 240 -25.83 7.07 -7.25
CA THR A 240 -24.74 6.33 -6.59
C THR A 240 -24.61 4.92 -7.15
N THR A 241 -25.72 4.21 -7.34
CA THR A 241 -25.67 2.83 -7.84
C THR A 241 -25.17 2.78 -9.28
N ILE A 242 -25.60 3.69 -10.15
CA ILE A 242 -25.12 3.69 -11.54
C ILE A 242 -23.63 4.04 -11.63
N ALA A 243 -23.16 5.01 -10.85
CA ALA A 243 -21.73 5.30 -10.72
C ALA A 243 -20.94 4.08 -10.22
N HIS A 244 -21.45 3.42 -9.17
CA HIS A 244 -20.86 2.22 -8.60
C HIS A 244 -20.74 1.09 -9.62
N GLU A 245 -21.85 0.73 -10.27
CA GLU A 245 -21.87 -0.39 -11.21
C GLU A 245 -21.09 -0.06 -12.49
N TYR A 246 -21.17 1.17 -12.98
CA TYR A 246 -20.40 1.58 -14.16
C TYR A 246 -18.90 1.49 -13.91
N PHE A 247 -18.44 1.90 -12.72
CA PHE A 247 -17.03 1.82 -12.33
C PHE A 247 -16.53 0.37 -12.21
N HIS A 248 -17.37 -0.61 -11.89
CA HIS A 248 -16.97 -2.01 -12.02
C HIS A 248 -16.61 -2.38 -13.47
N GLY A 249 -17.33 -1.84 -14.46
CA GLY A 249 -16.95 -2.00 -15.87
C GLY A 249 -15.59 -1.38 -16.20
N VAL A 250 -15.30 -0.22 -15.61
CA VAL A 250 -13.97 0.43 -15.70
C VAL A 250 -12.89 -0.48 -15.11
N GLN A 251 -13.13 -1.04 -13.92
CA GLN A 251 -12.21 -1.97 -13.28
C GLN A 251 -11.96 -3.22 -14.13
N LEU A 252 -13.00 -3.78 -14.75
CA LEU A 252 -12.89 -4.91 -15.69
C LEU A 252 -12.06 -4.58 -16.94
N ALA A 253 -11.98 -3.30 -17.33
CA ALA A 253 -11.12 -2.85 -18.42
C ALA A 253 -9.63 -2.79 -18.04
N TYR A 254 -9.34 -2.68 -16.74
CA TYR A 254 -8.00 -2.80 -16.16
C TYR A 254 -7.67 -4.27 -15.84
N ASN A 255 -8.33 -4.85 -14.85
CA ASN A 255 -8.03 -6.19 -14.33
C ASN A 255 -9.31 -6.92 -13.91
N ALA A 256 -9.73 -7.90 -14.71
CA ALA A 256 -10.90 -8.70 -14.40
C ALA A 256 -10.73 -9.67 -13.21
N LYS A 257 -9.50 -9.88 -12.72
CA LYS A 257 -9.19 -10.68 -11.52
C LYS A 257 -8.89 -9.83 -10.30
N MET A 258 -9.37 -8.58 -10.27
CA MET A 258 -9.19 -7.73 -9.10
C MET A 258 -9.86 -8.35 -7.86
N PRO A 259 -9.27 -8.22 -6.66
CA PRO A 259 -9.90 -8.69 -5.44
C PRO A 259 -11.25 -7.98 -5.19
N PRO A 260 -12.28 -8.71 -4.71
CA PRO A 260 -13.60 -8.14 -4.45
C PRO A 260 -13.58 -6.93 -3.51
N TRP A 261 -12.77 -6.95 -2.44
CA TRP A 261 -12.74 -5.85 -1.49
C TRP A 261 -12.32 -4.53 -2.15
N THR A 262 -11.30 -4.54 -3.02
CA THR A 262 -10.82 -3.37 -3.77
C THR A 262 -11.84 -2.88 -4.75
N MET A 263 -12.52 -3.81 -5.43
CA MET A 263 -13.57 -3.49 -6.39
C MET A 263 -14.64 -2.66 -5.71
N GLU A 264 -15.19 -3.17 -4.62
CA GLU A 264 -16.28 -2.54 -3.89
C GLU A 264 -15.82 -1.26 -3.16
N ALA A 265 -14.63 -1.27 -2.55
CA ALA A 265 -14.08 -0.10 -1.86
C ALA A 265 -13.86 1.09 -2.81
N THR A 266 -13.31 0.82 -4.00
CA THR A 266 -13.09 1.88 -5.00
C THR A 266 -14.37 2.31 -5.69
N CYS A 267 -15.36 1.42 -5.88
CA CYS A 267 -16.70 1.82 -6.35
C CYS A 267 -17.41 2.71 -5.32
N THR A 268 -17.34 2.38 -4.03
CA THR A 268 -17.93 3.22 -2.96
C THR A 268 -17.20 4.56 -2.82
N TRP A 269 -15.87 4.57 -3.00
CA TRP A 269 -15.13 5.82 -3.16
C TRP A 269 -15.62 6.61 -4.37
N MET A 270 -15.86 5.94 -5.51
CA MET A 270 -16.34 6.57 -6.75
C MET A 270 -17.74 7.18 -6.61
N GLU A 271 -18.64 6.56 -5.85
CA GLU A 271 -19.95 7.14 -5.53
C GLU A 271 -19.78 8.56 -4.99
N SER A 272 -18.86 8.79 -4.05
CA SER A 272 -18.61 10.13 -3.50
C SER A 272 -17.91 11.10 -4.46
N ARG A 273 -17.42 10.61 -5.60
CA ARG A 273 -16.85 11.44 -6.67
C ARG A 273 -17.93 11.86 -7.66
N VAL A 274 -18.89 10.98 -7.92
CA VAL A 274 -20.01 11.23 -8.85
C VAL A 274 -21.20 11.90 -8.15
N TYR A 275 -21.41 11.60 -6.87
CA TYR A 275 -22.55 11.99 -6.05
C TYR A 275 -22.08 12.57 -4.70
N ASP A 276 -21.92 13.90 -4.64
CA ASP A 276 -22.14 14.74 -3.44
C ASP A 276 -22.03 16.24 -3.78
N GLY A 277 -23.03 17.02 -3.35
CA GLY A 277 -23.09 18.48 -3.40
C GLY A 277 -22.17 19.15 -2.36
N GLY A 278 -20.87 18.88 -2.44
CA GLY A 278 -19.90 19.41 -1.46
C GLY A 278 -18.42 19.16 -1.72
N ARG A 279 -18.04 18.53 -2.83
CA ARG A 279 -16.63 18.42 -3.27
C ARG A 279 -16.41 19.16 -4.59
N ALA A 280 -16.31 20.48 -4.51
CA ALA A 280 -15.71 21.29 -5.57
C ALA A 280 -14.19 21.02 -5.66
N VAL A 281 -13.76 19.81 -6.06
CA VAL A 281 -12.35 19.53 -6.40
C VAL A 281 -12.25 18.48 -7.50
N PHE A 282 -12.74 18.80 -8.69
CA PHE A 282 -12.08 18.33 -9.90
C PHE A 282 -11.64 19.57 -10.68
N ASN A 283 -10.33 19.67 -10.92
CA ASN A 283 -9.81 20.57 -11.93
C ASN A 283 -10.13 19.90 -13.28
N ILE A 284 -11.38 20.04 -13.72
CA ILE A 284 -11.87 19.56 -15.01
C ILE A 284 -11.06 20.27 -16.08
N ASP A 285 -10.54 19.52 -17.06
CA ASP A 285 -9.88 20.09 -18.22
C ASP A 285 -10.85 21.09 -18.88
N PRO A 286 -10.51 22.39 -19.02
CA PRO A 286 -11.46 23.40 -19.49
C PRO A 286 -12.09 23.07 -20.86
N LYS A 287 -11.49 22.18 -21.66
CA LYS A 287 -12.11 21.69 -22.89
C LYS A 287 -13.41 20.90 -22.68
N TYR A 288 -13.66 20.43 -21.46
CA TYR A 288 -14.88 19.70 -21.08
C TYR A 288 -15.76 20.52 -20.13
N GLN A 289 -15.39 21.76 -19.81
CA GLN A 289 -16.20 22.64 -18.96
C GLN A 289 -17.30 23.34 -19.78
N GLU A 290 -17.10 23.64 -21.06
CA GLU A 290 -18.18 24.11 -21.94
C GLU A 290 -19.17 22.99 -22.35
N ASP A 291 -18.71 21.74 -22.45
CA ASP A 291 -19.58 20.56 -22.67
C ASP A 291 -20.57 20.32 -21.51
N LEU A 292 -20.23 20.83 -20.32
CA LEU A 292 -21.04 20.77 -19.11
C LEU A 292 -22.08 21.90 -19.03
N ASP A 293 -21.79 23.05 -19.65
CA ASP A 293 -22.62 24.25 -19.58
C ASP A 293 -23.57 24.40 -20.78
N GLN A 294 -23.47 23.56 -21.81
CA GLN A 294 -24.36 23.57 -22.97
C GLN A 294 -24.85 22.18 -23.34
N LEU A 295 -25.77 21.67 -22.52
CA LEU A 295 -26.99 21.11 -23.09
C LEU A 295 -27.67 22.25 -23.89
N ILE A 296 -27.25 22.39 -25.17
CA ILE A 296 -27.88 22.98 -26.37
C ILE A 296 -26.83 23.73 -27.29
N VAL A 297 -26.64 23.17 -28.52
CA VAL A 297 -26.01 23.63 -29.81
C VAL A 297 -24.48 23.42 -30.12
N PRO A 298 -23.99 23.45 -31.40
CA PRO A 298 -23.48 22.28 -32.16
C PRO A 298 -21.98 22.31 -32.59
N VAL A 299 -21.54 21.14 -33.07
CA VAL A 299 -20.17 20.59 -33.24
C VAL A 299 -19.18 21.37 -34.13
N GLU A 300 -19.60 22.29 -35.00
CA GLU A 300 -18.69 22.86 -36.01
C GLU A 300 -17.70 23.93 -35.47
N LEU A 301 -17.88 24.47 -34.26
CA LEU A 301 -16.96 25.48 -33.69
C LEU A 301 -15.76 24.85 -32.94
N ALA A 302 -15.83 23.56 -32.61
CA ALA A 302 -14.88 22.86 -31.75
C ALA A 302 -13.54 22.48 -32.44
N MET A 303 -13.37 22.78 -33.73
CA MET A 303 -12.21 22.31 -34.50
C MET A 303 -10.99 23.27 -34.53
N GLU A 304 -11.07 24.49 -33.99
CA GLU A 304 -10.03 25.51 -34.25
C GLU A 304 -8.96 25.73 -33.16
N LEU A 305 -9.09 25.20 -31.93
CA LEU A 305 -8.21 25.61 -30.81
C LEU A 305 -7.45 24.43 -30.17
N GLY A 306 -6.33 24.07 -30.80
CA GLY A 306 -5.35 23.12 -30.28
C GLY A 306 -4.19 23.79 -29.50
N THR A 307 -3.89 23.23 -28.33
CA THR A 307 -2.58 23.18 -27.62
C THR A 307 -2.33 24.07 -26.36
N LYS A 308 -2.17 23.36 -25.21
CA LYS A 308 -1.40 23.63 -23.96
C LYS A 308 -2.12 24.10 -22.68
N HIS A 309 -1.85 23.34 -21.60
CA HIS A 309 -2.37 23.43 -20.22
C HIS A 309 -1.61 24.43 -19.30
N LYS A 310 -2.32 25.36 -18.63
CA LYS A 310 -1.90 26.12 -17.43
C LYS A 310 -3.11 26.54 -16.57
N ILE A 311 -2.93 26.61 -15.23
CA ILE A 311 -3.95 26.92 -14.21
C ILE A 311 -4.08 28.45 -14.02
N PHE A 312 -5.29 28.98 -13.87
CA PHE A 312 -5.59 30.42 -13.73
C PHE A 312 -6.43 30.76 -12.48
N LEU A 313 -6.15 31.87 -11.80
CA LEU A 313 -6.98 32.46 -10.73
C LEU A 313 -7.78 33.65 -11.30
N LEU A 314 -9.10 33.69 -11.04
CA LEU A 314 -9.99 34.77 -11.47
C LEU A 314 -9.90 35.99 -10.53
N THR A 315 -9.98 37.20 -11.11
CA THR A 315 -10.17 38.44 -10.34
C THR A 315 -11.58 38.52 -9.72
N PRO A 316 -11.80 39.34 -8.66
CA PRO A 316 -13.08 39.46 -7.97
C PRO A 316 -14.28 39.86 -8.86
N ASP A 317 -14.02 40.46 -10.03
CA ASP A 317 -15.04 40.84 -11.01
C ASP A 317 -15.39 39.71 -12.01
N LYS A 318 -14.77 38.52 -11.87
CA LYS A 318 -14.96 37.32 -12.69
C LYS A 318 -14.72 37.52 -14.20
N LYS A 319 -14.05 38.60 -14.60
CA LYS A 319 -13.92 38.99 -16.03
C LYS A 319 -12.48 39.01 -16.53
N SER A 320 -11.49 38.90 -15.66
CA SER A 320 -10.09 38.81 -16.06
C SER A 320 -9.33 37.71 -15.31
N ILE A 321 -8.40 37.08 -16.02
CA ILE A 321 -7.50 36.06 -15.50
C ILE A 321 -6.23 36.77 -14.99
N ARG A 322 -5.82 36.52 -13.74
CA ARG A 322 -4.51 36.95 -13.23
C ARG A 322 -3.46 35.94 -13.69
N ASP A 323 -2.74 36.27 -14.75
CA ASP A 323 -1.59 35.52 -15.30
C ASP A 323 -0.25 35.93 -14.66
N ASP A 324 -0.28 36.95 -13.80
CA ASP A 324 0.80 37.56 -13.03
C ASP A 324 0.88 37.02 -11.60
N VAL A 325 0.29 35.87 -11.30
CA VAL A 325 0.33 35.26 -9.96
C VAL A 325 0.81 33.81 -10.03
N SER A 326 1.85 33.46 -9.25
CA SER A 326 2.30 32.07 -9.10
C SER A 326 2.11 31.54 -7.69
N VAL A 327 1.60 30.32 -7.58
CA VAL A 327 1.32 29.62 -6.31
C VAL A 327 2.24 28.42 -6.18
N ILE A 328 2.94 28.30 -5.03
CA ILE A 328 3.83 27.18 -4.74
C ILE A 328 3.41 26.53 -3.43
N ARG A 329 3.16 25.22 -3.47
CA ARG A 329 2.91 24.36 -2.30
C ARG A 329 4.21 24.20 -1.52
N ILE A 330 4.18 24.45 -0.22
CA ILE A 330 5.32 24.19 0.66
C ILE A 330 4.96 23.03 1.58
N PRO A 331 5.73 21.94 1.55
CA PRO A 331 5.56 20.83 2.49
C PRO A 331 5.69 21.29 3.94
N PRO A 332 5.13 20.53 4.89
CA PRO A 332 5.35 20.77 6.31
C PRO A 332 6.85 20.78 6.62
N ASP A 333 7.28 21.69 7.50
CA ASP A 333 8.66 21.73 7.99
C ASP A 333 8.64 21.37 9.48
N GLU A 334 9.05 20.13 9.75
CA GLU A 334 9.05 19.53 11.08
C GLU A 334 10.02 20.22 12.04
N LYS A 335 11.09 20.88 11.54
CA LYS A 335 12.04 21.60 12.40
C LYS A 335 11.52 22.94 12.89
N THR A 336 10.53 23.52 12.21
CA THR A 336 10.01 24.86 12.54
C THR A 336 8.57 24.84 13.05
N GLY A 337 7.94 23.67 13.15
CA GLY A 337 6.61 23.50 13.74
C GLY A 337 5.48 24.18 12.95
N LYS A 338 5.65 24.38 11.64
CA LYS A 338 4.66 25.04 10.79
C LYS A 338 4.05 24.05 9.82
N GLY A 339 2.73 23.90 9.89
CA GLY A 339 1.94 23.04 9.02
C GLY A 339 1.92 23.46 7.55
N LEU A 340 1.04 22.82 6.78
CA LEU A 340 0.89 22.99 5.33
C LEU A 340 0.68 24.47 4.96
N ARG A 341 1.49 24.99 4.03
CA ARG A 341 1.42 26.40 3.64
C ARG A 341 1.50 26.57 2.12
N TRP A 342 0.88 27.65 1.64
CA TRP A 342 0.92 28.07 0.25
C TRP A 342 1.66 29.42 0.16
N ARG A 343 2.56 29.56 -0.81
CA ARG A 343 3.15 30.86 -1.18
C ARG A 343 2.50 31.36 -2.45
N ILE A 344 2.06 32.61 -2.43
CA ILE A 344 1.50 33.31 -3.58
C ILE A 344 2.46 34.45 -3.92
N ARG A 345 2.86 34.57 -5.18
CA ARG A 345 3.73 35.65 -5.69
C ARG A 345 2.95 36.47 -6.71
N ASP A 346 2.78 37.76 -6.43
CA ASP A 346 2.20 38.75 -7.34
C ASP A 346 3.34 39.43 -8.12
N HIS A 347 3.39 39.21 -9.43
CA HIS A 347 4.49 39.66 -10.31
C HIS A 347 4.37 41.15 -10.70
N GLN A 348 3.28 41.84 -10.36
CA GLN A 348 3.14 43.28 -10.61
C GLN A 348 3.75 44.17 -9.53
N LYS A 349 4.00 43.63 -8.32
CA LYS A 349 4.64 44.37 -7.23
C LYS A 349 6.08 43.91 -7.09
N ASN A 350 6.99 44.67 -7.68
CA ASN A 350 8.43 44.42 -7.68
C ASN A 350 9.07 44.73 -6.31
N GLU A 351 8.59 44.10 -5.24
CA GLU A 351 9.12 44.23 -3.88
C GLU A 351 9.77 42.91 -3.44
N GLU A 352 11.01 43.01 -2.95
CA GLU A 352 11.76 41.88 -2.40
C GLU A 352 11.03 41.20 -1.23
N TRP A 353 11.30 39.91 -1.07
CA TRP A 353 10.76 38.97 -0.08
C TRP A 353 10.81 39.44 1.38
N THR A 354 9.99 40.40 1.83
CA THR A 354 9.80 40.65 3.27
C THR A 354 8.48 41.35 3.61
N LYS A 355 7.45 40.58 3.97
CA LYS A 355 6.66 40.72 5.23
C LYS A 355 5.44 39.80 5.21
N ARG A 356 5.29 39.05 6.31
CA ARG A 356 4.19 38.13 6.60
C ARG A 356 2.84 38.85 6.52
N ARG A 357 1.92 38.37 5.69
CA ARG A 357 0.48 38.51 5.95
C ARG A 357 -0.09 37.11 6.13
N ILE A 358 -0.61 36.89 7.33
CA ILE A 358 -1.38 35.73 7.77
C ILE A 358 -2.83 36.19 7.65
N TYR A 359 -3.70 35.40 7.00
CA TYR A 359 -5.14 35.63 7.07
C TYR A 359 -5.68 34.84 8.28
N GLU A 360 -6.32 35.54 9.21
CA GLU A 360 -6.91 35.00 10.43
C GLU A 360 -8.43 35.24 10.38
N ILE A 361 -9.24 34.21 10.66
CA ILE A 361 -10.72 34.29 10.69
C ILE A 361 -11.18 34.02 12.13
N ARG A 362 -11.95 34.95 12.73
CA ARG A 362 -12.68 34.73 13.99
C ARG A 362 -14.11 35.32 13.96
N LYS A 363 -15.05 34.43 14.34
CA LYS A 363 -16.41 34.50 14.93
C LYS A 363 -17.46 35.57 14.53
N TYR A 364 -18.50 35.06 13.86
CA TYR A 364 -19.96 35.14 14.09
C TYR A 364 -20.71 36.50 14.18
N ARG A 365 -21.76 36.58 13.35
CA ARG A 365 -22.74 37.65 13.05
C ARG A 365 -22.34 38.49 11.83
N ASP A 366 -22.81 38.01 10.68
CA ASP A 366 -22.72 38.54 9.30
C ASP A 366 -21.65 37.87 8.42
N GLU A 367 -21.72 36.53 8.35
CA GLU A 367 -20.83 35.64 7.59
C GLU A 367 -21.27 35.47 6.12
N LEU A 368 -20.32 35.32 5.20
CA LEU A 368 -20.54 34.66 3.91
C LEU A 368 -20.30 33.16 4.12
N ARG A 369 -21.39 32.39 4.11
CA ARG A 369 -21.40 30.92 4.15
C ARG A 369 -21.61 30.41 2.73
N PHE A 370 -20.90 29.36 2.36
CA PHE A 370 -21.23 28.57 1.19
C PHE A 370 -22.31 27.57 1.63
N HIS A 371 -23.52 27.71 1.10
CA HIS A 371 -24.53 26.65 1.03
C HIS A 371 -24.81 26.48 -0.46
N GLU A 372 -24.81 25.24 -0.94
CA GLU A 372 -25.38 24.87 -2.23
C GLU A 372 -26.26 23.65 -1.96
N ASP A 373 -27.56 23.91 -1.97
CA ASP A 373 -28.68 23.00 -2.13
C ASP A 373 -28.77 22.57 -3.61
N PHE A 374 -29.08 21.29 -3.86
CA PHE A 374 -29.11 20.71 -5.22
C PHE A 374 -30.49 20.14 -5.58
N ASP A 375 -31.59 20.78 -5.14
CA ASP A 375 -32.93 20.31 -5.51
C ASP A 375 -33.94 21.39 -5.94
N ASP A 376 -33.52 22.63 -6.22
CA ASP A 376 -34.36 23.72 -6.74
C ASP A 376 -35.60 24.06 -5.87
N ILE A 377 -35.63 23.65 -4.59
CA ILE A 377 -36.68 24.02 -3.65
C ILE A 377 -36.10 24.98 -2.59
N PRO A 378 -36.62 26.22 -2.47
CA PRO A 378 -36.17 27.14 -1.44
C PRO A 378 -36.85 26.80 -0.10
N ASP A 379 -36.27 25.88 0.67
CA ASP A 379 -36.53 25.78 2.11
C ASP A 379 -35.23 25.93 2.94
N ILE A 380 -35.41 26.28 4.21
CA ILE A 380 -34.32 26.41 5.18
C ILE A 380 -34.26 25.07 5.89
N ASP A 381 -33.19 24.32 5.59
CA ASP A 381 -32.67 23.12 6.24
C ASP A 381 -33.63 22.48 7.26
N ASN A 382 -34.42 21.48 6.84
CA ASN A 382 -35.04 20.60 7.80
C ASN A 382 -33.97 19.66 8.37
N ILE A 383 -34.06 19.34 9.67
CA ILE A 383 -33.14 18.43 10.36
C ILE A 383 -33.17 16.98 9.80
N ASP A 384 -34.10 16.74 8.88
CA ASP A 384 -34.32 15.48 8.16
C ASP A 384 -33.76 15.49 6.71
N GLU A 385 -33.16 16.61 6.25
CA GLU A 385 -32.40 16.62 5.00
C GLU A 385 -31.03 15.97 5.22
N THR A 386 -30.86 14.78 4.67
CA THR A 386 -29.62 14.05 4.70
C THR A 386 -28.75 14.54 3.54
N ASP A 387 -27.76 15.39 3.76
CA ASP A 387 -26.81 15.89 2.74
C ASP A 387 -25.84 14.78 2.23
N GLY A 388 -26.34 13.59 1.90
CA GLY A 388 -25.53 12.41 1.58
C GLY A 388 -24.73 11.85 2.77
N TYR A 389 -24.66 12.58 3.88
CA TYR A 389 -23.92 12.23 5.10
C TYR A 389 -24.34 10.87 5.68
N HIS A 390 -25.65 10.62 5.78
CA HIS A 390 -26.16 9.34 6.30
C HIS A 390 -25.83 8.14 5.39
N TYR A 391 -25.65 8.37 4.09
CA TYR A 391 -25.35 7.32 3.13
C TYR A 391 -23.92 6.76 3.31
N TYR A 392 -22.92 7.64 3.41
CA TYR A 392 -21.53 7.23 3.58
C TYR A 392 -21.17 6.85 5.02
N THR A 393 -21.77 7.51 6.02
CA THR A 393 -21.51 7.18 7.43
C THR A 393 -21.93 5.75 7.77
N GLY A 394 -23.00 5.23 7.15
CA GLY A 394 -23.39 3.82 7.29
C GLY A 394 -22.30 2.85 6.79
N GLN A 395 -21.66 3.16 5.66
CA GLN A 395 -20.56 2.34 5.12
C GLN A 395 -19.30 2.44 5.99
N LEU A 396 -18.97 3.65 6.46
CA LEU A 396 -17.80 3.90 7.31
C LEU A 396 -17.95 3.36 8.73
N HIS A 397 -19.18 3.20 9.21
CA HIS A 397 -19.47 2.78 10.57
C HIS A 397 -18.75 1.47 10.95
N ASP A 398 -18.84 0.46 10.09
CA ASP A 398 -18.24 -0.85 10.34
C ASP A 398 -16.71 -0.80 10.39
N TRP A 399 -16.09 0.05 9.55
CA TRP A 399 -14.64 0.29 9.58
C TRP A 399 -14.20 0.90 10.92
N PHE A 400 -14.88 1.94 11.36
CA PHE A 400 -14.47 2.69 12.55
C PHE A 400 -14.82 1.99 13.86
N ILE A 401 -15.86 1.14 13.90
CA ILE A 401 -16.24 0.42 15.12
C ILE A 401 -15.38 -0.82 15.36
N ILE A 402 -14.87 -1.44 14.31
CA ILE A 402 -14.07 -2.67 14.40
C ILE A 402 -12.77 -2.48 13.61
N PRO A 403 -11.88 -1.58 14.04
CA PRO A 403 -10.68 -1.20 13.29
C PRO A 403 -9.59 -2.29 13.27
N ASP A 404 -9.77 -3.36 14.04
CA ASP A 404 -8.86 -4.50 14.16
C ASP A 404 -9.10 -5.58 13.10
N ILE A 405 -10.11 -5.41 12.24
CA ILE A 405 -10.33 -6.23 11.04
C ILE A 405 -9.42 -5.78 9.90
N SER A 406 -9.05 -6.71 9.03
CA SER A 406 -8.20 -6.46 7.86
C SER A 406 -8.82 -5.48 6.86
N LEU A 407 -7.98 -4.63 6.26
CA LEU A 407 -8.36 -3.77 5.14
C LEU A 407 -9.02 -4.53 3.98
N ASP A 408 -8.61 -5.78 3.73
CA ASP A 408 -9.14 -6.64 2.67
C ASP A 408 -10.31 -7.55 3.08
N GLU A 409 -10.86 -7.36 4.28
CA GLU A 409 -12.01 -8.14 4.72
C GLU A 409 -13.26 -7.79 3.90
N THR A 410 -13.97 -8.85 3.54
CA THR A 410 -15.19 -8.85 2.71
C THR A 410 -16.43 -9.28 3.47
N LYS A 411 -16.31 -9.59 4.76
CA LYS A 411 -17.45 -9.89 5.64
C LYS A 411 -18.34 -8.65 5.81
N PHE A 412 -19.65 -8.89 5.83
CA PHE A 412 -20.69 -7.88 6.06
C PHE A 412 -20.62 -6.72 5.06
N HIS A 413 -20.38 -5.49 5.54
CA HIS A 413 -20.21 -4.29 4.74
C HIS A 413 -18.81 -3.66 4.90
N HIS A 414 -17.86 -4.38 5.52
CA HIS A 414 -16.56 -3.81 5.85
C HIS A 414 -15.78 -3.35 4.60
N HIS A 415 -15.88 -4.10 3.50
CA HIS A 415 -15.26 -3.73 2.23
C HIS A 415 -15.79 -2.43 1.62
N TYR A 416 -17.04 -2.05 1.88
CA TYR A 416 -17.55 -0.73 1.47
C TYR A 416 -16.94 0.38 2.36
N GLY A 417 -16.75 0.09 3.65
CA GLY A 417 -16.06 0.97 4.60
C GLY A 417 -14.57 1.18 4.28
N SER A 418 -13.91 0.17 3.69
CA SER A 418 -12.52 0.26 3.21
C SER A 418 -12.29 1.38 2.19
N MET A 419 -13.34 2.02 1.65
CA MET A 419 -13.22 3.26 0.86
C MET A 419 -12.43 4.38 1.56
N ILE A 420 -12.39 4.36 2.90
CA ILE A 420 -11.64 5.33 3.71
C ILE A 420 -10.14 5.29 3.40
N TRP A 421 -9.60 4.13 3.02
CA TRP A 421 -8.24 4.01 2.50
C TRP A 421 -8.05 4.83 1.22
N PHE A 422 -9.04 4.82 0.33
CA PHE A 422 -9.02 5.59 -0.91
C PHE A 422 -9.22 7.09 -0.66
N PHE A 423 -10.00 7.50 0.34
CA PHE A 423 -10.00 8.90 0.81
C PHE A 423 -8.63 9.32 1.33
N TYR A 424 -8.00 8.49 2.17
CA TYR A 424 -6.68 8.78 2.71
C TYR A 424 -5.65 9.00 1.60
N ILE A 425 -5.50 8.06 0.67
CA ILE A 425 -4.45 8.17 -0.35
C ILE A 425 -4.72 9.33 -1.32
N THR A 426 -5.99 9.63 -1.61
CA THR A 426 -6.33 10.73 -2.53
C THR A 426 -6.16 12.10 -1.91
N GLU A 427 -6.44 12.24 -0.62
CA GLU A 427 -6.30 13.51 0.12
C GLU A 427 -4.86 13.75 0.57
N ARG A 428 -4.11 12.70 0.92
CA ARG A 428 -2.70 12.82 1.32
C ARG A 428 -1.78 13.06 0.13
N PHE A 429 -1.93 12.30 -0.95
CA PHE A 429 -1.00 12.32 -2.08
C PHE A 429 -1.55 13.17 -3.22
N GLU A 430 -2.55 12.63 -3.93
CA GLU A 430 -3.24 13.29 -5.04
C GLU A 430 -4.46 12.48 -5.49
N MET A 431 -5.44 13.14 -6.13
CA MET A 431 -6.67 12.48 -6.60
C MET A 431 -6.41 11.38 -7.66
N ASP A 432 -5.41 11.58 -8.52
CA ASP A 432 -5.09 10.68 -9.63
C ASP A 432 -4.41 9.37 -9.19
N ILE A 433 -4.06 9.24 -7.90
CA ILE A 433 -3.35 8.08 -7.37
C ILE A 433 -4.12 6.76 -7.56
N VAL A 434 -5.46 6.79 -7.54
CA VAL A 434 -6.30 5.59 -7.74
C VAL A 434 -6.21 5.09 -9.18
N ARG A 435 -6.16 6.01 -10.16
CA ARG A 435 -5.94 5.65 -11.56
C ARG A 435 -4.52 5.13 -11.79
N LYS A 436 -3.51 5.74 -11.16
CA LYS A 436 -2.13 5.25 -11.19
C LYS A 436 -1.99 3.87 -10.56
N PHE A 437 -2.71 3.60 -9.47
CA PHE A 437 -2.82 2.28 -8.87
C PHE A 437 -3.33 1.25 -9.89
N PHE A 438 -4.45 1.52 -10.57
CA PHE A 438 -4.96 0.59 -11.59
C PHE A 438 -4.04 0.44 -12.81
N ALA A 439 -3.36 1.52 -13.22
CA ALA A 439 -2.36 1.45 -14.29
C ALA A 439 -1.16 0.54 -13.91
N LYS A 440 -0.76 0.54 -12.64
CA LYS A 440 0.26 -0.40 -12.12
C LYS A 440 -0.28 -1.81 -11.89
N ALA A 441 -1.57 -1.94 -11.60
CA ALA A 441 -2.23 -3.23 -11.37
C ALA A 441 -2.35 -4.12 -12.62
N THR A 442 -1.81 -3.71 -13.79
CA THR A 442 -2.13 -4.32 -15.09
C THR A 442 -0.95 -4.54 -16.04
N GLN A 443 -0.20 -5.62 -15.81
CA GLN A 443 0.27 -6.61 -16.81
C GLN A 443 1.03 -7.72 -16.05
N GLY A 444 0.37 -8.86 -15.85
CA GLY A 444 0.94 -9.98 -15.09
C GLY A 444 0.61 -9.90 -13.59
N ALA A 445 0.04 -10.99 -13.07
CA ALA A 445 -0.54 -11.10 -11.73
C ALA A 445 0.45 -10.72 -10.61
N GLY A 446 0.37 -9.46 -10.15
CA GLY A 446 1.03 -8.99 -8.94
C GLY A 446 -0.02 -8.73 -7.87
N ARG A 447 0.08 -9.42 -6.73
CA ARG A 447 -0.80 -9.24 -5.56
C ARG A 447 -1.03 -7.75 -5.30
N GLU A 448 -2.26 -7.35 -4.99
CA GLU A 448 -2.66 -5.95 -4.83
C GLU A 448 -1.74 -5.12 -3.92
N TYR A 449 -1.38 -5.65 -2.75
CA TYR A 449 -0.45 -4.97 -1.84
C TYR A 449 0.93 -4.75 -2.46
N ARG A 450 1.36 -5.57 -3.43
CA ARG A 450 2.57 -5.30 -4.22
C ARG A 450 2.36 -4.14 -5.19
N SER A 451 1.17 -4.01 -5.76
CA SER A 451 0.82 -2.86 -6.60
C SER A 451 0.81 -1.57 -5.78
N PHE A 452 0.26 -1.60 -4.55
CA PHE A 452 0.38 -0.48 -3.62
C PHE A 452 1.83 -0.21 -3.20
N ALA A 453 2.61 -1.23 -2.85
CA ALA A 453 4.02 -1.06 -2.48
C ALA A 453 4.81 -0.37 -3.61
N SER A 454 4.69 -0.87 -4.85
CA SER A 454 5.33 -0.25 -6.02
C SER A 454 4.76 1.14 -6.35
N LEU A 455 3.50 1.42 -6.04
CA LEU A 455 2.93 2.75 -6.20
C LEU A 455 3.53 3.74 -5.20
N PHE A 456 3.62 3.35 -3.92
CA PHE A 456 4.09 4.23 -2.86
C PHE A 456 5.58 4.57 -2.97
N GLU A 457 6.39 3.68 -3.56
CA GLU A 457 7.77 3.96 -3.94
C GLU A 457 7.88 5.22 -4.81
N ASP A 458 6.95 5.45 -5.76
CA ASP A 458 6.93 6.64 -6.62
C ASP A 458 6.68 7.94 -5.80
N TYR A 459 6.11 7.83 -4.61
CA TYR A 459 5.83 8.94 -3.69
C TYR A 459 6.88 9.07 -2.58
N GLY A 460 7.98 8.30 -2.63
CA GLY A 460 9.05 8.34 -1.63
C GLY A 460 8.63 7.81 -0.26
N THR A 461 7.66 6.89 -0.21
CA THR A 461 7.16 6.25 1.01
C THR A 461 7.00 4.74 0.79
N THR A 462 6.77 3.97 1.85
CA THR A 462 6.44 2.53 1.75
C THR A 462 4.96 2.29 2.01
N LEU A 463 4.45 1.10 1.64
CA LEU A 463 3.08 0.69 1.99
C LEU A 463 2.88 0.68 3.52
N ALA A 464 3.87 0.20 4.28
CA ALA A 464 3.79 0.22 5.73
C ALA A 464 3.72 1.63 6.31
N GLU A 465 4.54 2.55 5.81
CA GLU A 465 4.50 3.94 6.27
C GLU A 465 3.16 4.61 5.91
N ALA A 466 2.69 4.39 4.69
CA ALA A 466 1.38 4.88 4.27
C ALA A 466 0.26 4.33 5.17
N PHE A 467 0.30 3.03 5.50
CA PHE A 467 -0.70 2.38 6.34
C PHE A 467 -0.62 2.82 7.81
N LYS A 468 0.59 2.97 8.36
CA LYS A 468 0.79 3.51 9.71
C LYS A 468 0.16 4.89 9.84
N MET A 469 0.46 5.78 8.90
CA MET A 469 -0.11 7.13 8.90
C MET A 469 -1.61 7.15 8.66
N PHE A 470 -2.15 6.22 7.87
CA PHE A 470 -3.59 6.05 7.72
C PHE A 470 -4.29 5.72 9.05
N THR A 471 -3.71 4.86 9.89
CA THR A 471 -4.27 4.57 11.22
C THR A 471 -4.25 5.80 12.15
N VAL A 472 -3.24 6.67 12.02
CA VAL A 472 -3.22 7.96 12.72
C VAL A 472 -4.36 8.86 12.22
N TRP A 473 -4.59 8.95 10.91
CA TRP A 473 -5.69 9.73 10.34
C TRP A 473 -7.05 9.25 10.86
N ASN A 474 -7.24 7.93 10.99
CA ASN A 474 -8.47 7.34 11.52
C ASN A 474 -8.72 7.69 12.99
N TYR A 475 -7.67 7.99 13.77
CA TYR A 475 -7.85 8.49 15.15
C TYR A 475 -8.47 9.90 15.18
N TYR A 476 -8.10 10.76 14.24
CA TYR A 476 -8.52 12.17 14.16
C TYR A 476 -9.79 12.35 13.32
N THR A 477 -10.84 11.65 13.71
CA THR A 477 -12.20 11.78 13.14
C THR A 477 -13.21 12.22 14.20
N ALA A 478 -14.42 12.54 13.76
CA ALA A 478 -15.50 13.02 14.61
C ALA A 478 -15.06 14.25 15.44
N ASP A 479 -15.33 14.26 16.74
CA ASP A 479 -14.94 15.33 17.65
C ASP A 479 -13.41 15.44 17.89
N ARG A 480 -12.61 14.49 17.38
CA ARG A 480 -11.15 14.56 17.41
C ARG A 480 -10.58 15.21 16.15
N ASP A 481 -11.40 15.51 15.15
CA ASP A 481 -10.93 16.18 13.95
C ASP A 481 -10.43 17.59 14.27
N GLU A 482 -9.21 17.85 13.83
CA GLU A 482 -8.49 19.12 13.98
C GLU A 482 -8.28 19.82 12.63
N GLY A 483 -8.90 19.32 11.56
CA GLY A 483 -8.88 19.88 10.22
C GLY A 483 -7.59 19.63 9.42
N ARG A 484 -6.72 18.72 9.88
CA ARG A 484 -5.43 18.39 9.25
C ARG A 484 -5.36 17.03 8.55
N HIS A 485 -6.36 16.18 8.77
CA HIS A 485 -6.41 14.80 8.29
C HIS A 485 -7.40 14.71 7.13
N TYR A 486 -8.55 14.07 7.33
CA TYR A 486 -9.60 14.01 6.32
C TYR A 486 -10.31 15.35 6.16
N PHE A 487 -10.63 15.69 4.91
CA PHE A 487 -11.57 16.76 4.62
C PHE A 487 -12.93 16.44 5.25
N ASN A 488 -13.45 17.36 6.07
CA ASN A 488 -14.62 17.12 6.93
C ASN A 488 -14.49 15.84 7.78
N GLY A 489 -13.30 15.56 8.32
CA GLY A 489 -13.08 14.40 9.21
C GLY A 489 -14.03 14.39 10.42
N ASN A 490 -14.52 15.55 10.83
CA ASN A 490 -15.54 15.72 11.87
C ASN A 490 -16.88 15.04 11.55
N ARG A 491 -17.14 14.76 10.26
CA ARG A 491 -18.30 14.02 9.76
C ARG A 491 -18.09 12.50 9.75
N PHE A 492 -16.86 12.02 9.90
CA PHE A 492 -16.59 10.58 9.93
C PHE A 492 -16.86 10.00 11.32
N PRO A 493 -17.29 8.73 11.41
CA PRO A 493 -17.46 8.07 12.70
C PRO A 493 -16.16 8.08 13.50
N ARG A 494 -16.29 8.14 14.83
CA ARG A 494 -15.15 8.07 15.73
C ARG A 494 -14.60 6.64 15.72
N VAL A 495 -13.28 6.48 15.59
CA VAL A 495 -12.66 5.16 15.80
C VAL A 495 -12.93 4.66 17.22
N ALA A 496 -13.54 3.47 17.30
CA ALA A 496 -13.90 2.84 18.55
C ALA A 496 -12.65 2.33 19.28
N ILE A 497 -12.72 2.40 20.60
CA ILE A 497 -11.67 1.92 21.50
C ILE A 497 -12.33 0.92 22.43
N ASN A 498 -11.86 -0.32 22.41
CA ASN A 498 -12.39 -1.36 23.30
C ASN A 498 -12.20 -0.91 24.76
N PRO A 499 -13.24 -0.96 25.61
CA PRO A 499 -13.12 -0.58 27.03
C PRO A 499 -11.99 -1.28 27.77
N THR A 500 -11.63 -2.51 27.40
CA THR A 500 -10.50 -3.25 28.01
C THR A 500 -9.12 -2.69 27.66
N ASN A 501 -9.06 -1.80 26.66
CA ASN A 501 -7.85 -1.11 26.24
C ASN A 501 -7.77 0.32 26.80
N ILE A 502 -8.62 0.69 27.76
CA ILE A 502 -8.58 1.98 28.44
C ILE A 502 -8.07 1.76 29.86
N HIS A 503 -6.90 2.31 30.16
CA HIS A 503 -6.20 2.13 31.43
C HIS A 503 -6.12 3.42 32.22
N ASN A 504 -6.31 3.31 33.53
CA ASN A 504 -6.17 4.40 34.51
C ASN A 504 -5.43 3.95 35.78
N SER A 505 -4.84 2.74 35.80
CA SER A 505 -4.06 2.21 36.92
C SER A 505 -2.78 1.55 36.41
N TYR A 506 -1.67 1.78 37.10
CA TYR A 506 -0.35 1.30 36.69
C TYR A 506 0.39 0.63 37.86
N PRO A 507 1.28 -0.35 37.60
CA PRO A 507 1.64 -0.87 36.28
C PRO A 507 0.54 -1.72 35.63
N ILE A 508 0.56 -1.83 34.30
CA ILE A 508 -0.33 -2.70 33.51
C ILE A 508 0.49 -3.56 32.54
N HIS A 509 0.06 -4.80 32.36
CA HIS A 509 0.55 -5.70 31.32
C HIS A 509 -0.63 -6.28 30.56
N ARG A 510 -0.59 -6.21 29.23
CA ARG A 510 -1.56 -6.86 28.36
C ARG A 510 -0.84 -7.69 27.30
N TYR A 511 -1.24 -8.96 27.22
CA TYR A 511 -0.87 -9.87 26.14
C TYR A 511 -2.08 -10.07 25.23
N TYR A 512 -1.88 -9.98 23.92
CA TYR A 512 -2.86 -10.34 22.90
C TYR A 512 -2.41 -11.61 22.18
N ASN A 513 -3.26 -12.63 22.21
CA ASN A 513 -3.06 -13.86 21.45
C ASN A 513 -3.58 -13.72 20.01
N ASP A 514 -3.48 -14.81 19.26
CA ASP A 514 -3.92 -14.94 17.87
C ASP A 514 -5.41 -14.59 17.62
N LYS A 515 -6.25 -14.56 18.64
CA LYS A 515 -7.68 -14.22 18.55
C LYS A 515 -7.98 -12.76 18.89
N GLU A 516 -7.12 -12.12 19.69
CA GLU A 516 -7.34 -10.76 20.17
C GLU A 516 -6.49 -9.73 19.43
N MET A 517 -5.44 -10.16 18.74
CA MET A 517 -4.58 -9.29 17.94
C MET A 517 -5.34 -8.65 16.77
N PRO A 518 -4.92 -7.47 16.27
CA PRO A 518 -5.40 -6.97 14.99
C PRO A 518 -5.09 -7.95 13.86
N GLU A 519 -6.04 -8.17 12.97
CA GLU A 519 -5.84 -8.89 11.72
C GLU A 519 -4.80 -8.17 10.82
N ALA A 520 -4.32 -8.84 9.79
CA ALA A 520 -3.44 -8.28 8.76
C ALA A 520 -3.95 -6.91 8.26
N PHE A 521 -3.12 -5.86 8.23
CA PHE A 521 -3.58 -4.50 7.91
C PHE A 521 -4.81 -4.04 8.72
N GLY A 522 -4.88 -4.46 9.98
CA GLY A 522 -5.79 -3.94 11.00
C GLY A 522 -5.03 -3.16 12.07
N ALA A 523 -5.77 -2.39 12.86
CA ALA A 523 -5.20 -1.58 13.94
C ALA A 523 -6.03 -1.60 15.22
N ARG A 524 -5.36 -1.55 16.37
CA ARG A 524 -5.97 -1.49 17.70
C ARG A 524 -5.47 -0.30 18.48
N TYR A 525 -6.41 0.41 19.09
CA TYR A 525 -6.15 1.62 19.86
C TYR A 525 -6.22 1.30 21.35
N VAL A 526 -5.22 1.77 22.09
CA VAL A 526 -5.06 1.61 23.54
C VAL A 526 -4.86 2.98 24.15
N VAL A 527 -5.56 3.27 25.24
CA VAL A 527 -5.53 4.58 25.90
C VAL A 527 -4.97 4.41 27.31
N PHE A 528 -3.96 5.21 27.61
CA PHE A 528 -3.38 5.36 28.94
C PHE A 528 -3.79 6.74 29.48
N ASN A 529 -4.70 6.73 30.45
CA ASN A 529 -5.11 7.91 31.21
C ASN A 529 -4.33 7.99 32.53
N PRO A 530 -4.07 9.20 33.06
CA PRO A 530 -3.51 9.37 34.39
C PRO A 530 -4.37 8.70 35.47
N PRO A 531 -3.77 8.25 36.59
CA PRO A 531 -4.49 7.75 37.75
C PRO A 531 -5.50 8.75 38.30
N GLU A 532 -6.64 8.24 38.77
CA GLU A 532 -7.73 9.08 39.31
C GLU A 532 -7.34 9.78 40.62
N ASP A 533 -6.40 9.21 41.38
CA ASP A 533 -5.87 9.75 42.64
C ASP A 533 -5.00 11.01 42.43
N GLY A 534 -4.73 11.40 41.19
CA GLY A 534 -3.95 12.58 40.84
C GLY A 534 -2.43 12.36 40.87
N GLN A 535 -1.96 11.11 41.00
CA GLN A 535 -0.55 10.79 40.88
C GLN A 535 0.03 11.31 39.54
N VAL A 536 1.20 11.93 39.63
CA VAL A 536 2.02 12.32 38.48
C VAL A 536 3.24 11.42 38.46
N PHE A 537 3.47 10.76 37.33
CA PHE A 537 4.67 9.99 37.07
C PHE A 537 5.72 10.90 36.46
N GLU A 538 6.85 11.08 37.16
CA GLU A 538 8.01 11.78 36.62
C GLU A 538 8.54 11.02 35.39
N ASP A 539 8.74 9.71 35.55
CA ASP A 539 9.07 8.76 34.50
C ASP A 539 7.91 7.77 34.29
N PHE A 540 7.41 7.70 33.06
CA PHE A 540 6.43 6.71 32.63
C PHE A 540 6.90 6.06 31.34
N ALA A 541 6.80 4.73 31.22
CA ALA A 541 7.22 4.03 30.03
C ALA A 541 6.12 3.12 29.52
N VAL A 542 6.11 2.93 28.20
CA VAL A 542 5.36 1.87 27.54
C VAL A 542 6.33 1.03 26.74
N ARG A 543 6.54 -0.22 27.16
CA ARG A 543 7.30 -1.23 26.42
C ARG A 543 6.34 -2.07 25.60
N ILE A 544 6.67 -2.28 24.34
CA ILE A 544 5.96 -3.20 23.45
C ILE A 544 6.89 -4.36 23.15
N ASP A 545 6.32 -5.56 23.19
CA ASP A 545 6.97 -6.80 22.80
C ASP A 545 6.04 -7.51 21.82
N GLY A 546 6.34 -7.33 20.54
CA GLY A 546 5.71 -8.04 19.44
C GLY A 546 6.54 -9.27 19.11
N MET A 547 5.92 -10.44 19.11
CA MET A 547 6.52 -11.58 18.45
C MET A 547 6.39 -11.35 16.94
N ASP A 548 7.51 -11.23 16.24
CA ASP A 548 7.51 -11.31 14.79
C ASP A 548 6.97 -12.69 14.35
N ILE A 549 6.94 -12.91 13.05
CA ILE A 549 7.11 -14.23 12.48
C ILE A 549 8.21 -14.96 13.27
N ALA A 550 7.84 -15.99 14.06
CA ALA A 550 8.77 -16.72 14.93
C ALA A 550 10.08 -16.95 14.17
N PRO A 551 11.26 -16.70 14.77
CA PRO A 551 12.53 -16.85 14.06
C PRO A 551 12.62 -18.29 13.58
N ILE A 552 12.22 -18.53 12.34
CA ILE A 552 12.26 -19.86 11.79
C ILE A 552 13.73 -20.13 11.62
N ASP A 553 14.27 -21.06 12.41
CA ASP A 553 15.55 -21.62 12.08
C ASP A 553 15.38 -22.40 10.79
N LEU A 554 15.69 -21.75 9.66
CA LEU A 554 15.54 -22.35 8.33
C LEU A 554 16.31 -23.68 8.24
N ARG A 555 17.34 -23.88 9.08
CA ARG A 555 18.09 -25.14 9.17
C ARG A 555 17.26 -26.32 9.68
N THR A 556 16.20 -26.09 10.46
CA THR A 556 15.29 -27.15 10.95
C THR A 556 14.29 -27.61 9.89
N ILE A 557 14.16 -26.87 8.77
CA ILE A 557 13.30 -27.26 7.65
C ILE A 557 14.06 -28.22 6.74
N GLU A 558 13.79 -29.53 6.86
CA GLU A 558 14.47 -30.56 6.06
C GLU A 558 14.15 -30.49 4.56
N ILE A 559 12.99 -29.95 4.19
CA ILE A 559 12.54 -29.86 2.79
C ILE A 559 13.11 -28.60 2.13
N ALA A 560 14.14 -28.77 1.30
CA ALA A 560 14.85 -27.67 0.62
C ALA A 560 13.93 -26.72 -0.16
N GLU A 561 12.95 -27.25 -0.91
CA GLU A 561 11.99 -26.42 -1.66
C GLU A 561 11.09 -25.57 -0.73
N ARG A 562 10.72 -26.09 0.45
CA ARG A 562 9.94 -25.36 1.45
C ARG A 562 10.79 -24.25 2.06
N ARG A 563 12.06 -24.54 2.37
CA ARG A 563 13.03 -23.58 2.90
C ARG A 563 13.25 -22.41 1.92
N GLU A 564 13.55 -22.70 0.66
CA GLU A 564 13.77 -21.67 -0.37
C GLU A 564 12.53 -20.78 -0.56
N LYS A 565 11.32 -21.37 -0.53
CA LYS A 565 10.06 -20.62 -0.63
C LYS A 565 9.87 -19.65 0.54
N ILE A 566 10.17 -20.09 1.76
CA ILE A 566 10.08 -19.28 2.98
C ILE A 566 11.12 -18.16 2.95
N GLU A 567 12.37 -18.46 2.62
CA GLU A 567 13.45 -17.47 2.49
C GLU A 567 13.11 -16.37 1.49
N LYS A 568 12.58 -16.76 0.34
CA LYS A 568 12.15 -15.82 -0.70
C LYS A 568 11.01 -14.93 -0.24
N GLU A 569 10.04 -15.48 0.50
CA GLU A 569 8.92 -14.68 1.01
C GLU A 569 9.36 -13.76 2.14
N LEU A 570 10.18 -14.23 3.09
CA LEU A 570 10.75 -13.39 4.15
C LEU A 570 11.62 -12.26 3.60
N SER A 571 12.46 -12.56 2.59
CA SER A 571 13.26 -11.55 1.89
C SER A 571 12.37 -10.52 1.21
N ARG A 572 11.29 -10.96 0.56
CA ARG A 572 10.30 -10.07 -0.06
C ARG A 572 9.57 -9.20 0.96
N LEU A 573 9.11 -9.77 2.08
CA LEU A 573 8.42 -9.01 3.14
C LEU A 573 9.37 -8.00 3.77
N GLY A 574 10.64 -8.39 3.98
CA GLY A 574 11.69 -7.50 4.44
C GLY A 574 11.94 -6.33 3.49
N SER A 575 12.00 -6.58 2.17
CA SER A 575 12.23 -5.51 1.18
C SER A 575 11.03 -4.58 0.97
N THR A 576 9.80 -5.08 1.18
CA THR A 576 8.58 -4.24 1.08
C THR A 576 8.21 -3.53 2.37
N GLY A 577 8.91 -3.84 3.46
CA GLY A 577 8.52 -3.42 4.80
C GLY A 577 7.13 -3.95 5.17
N LEU A 578 6.85 -5.24 4.96
CA LEU A 578 5.55 -5.89 5.24
C LEU A 578 5.66 -7.09 6.23
N ARG A 579 6.49 -6.94 7.24
CA ARG A 579 6.91 -7.92 8.24
C ARG A 579 6.77 -7.34 9.65
N GLY A 580 5.92 -7.96 10.46
CA GLY A 580 5.76 -7.64 11.88
C GLY A 580 4.76 -6.52 12.17
N TRP A 581 5.09 -5.71 13.16
CA TRP A 581 4.23 -4.74 13.83
C TRP A 581 4.63 -3.30 13.52
N GLY A 582 3.63 -2.44 13.39
CA GLY A 582 3.76 -0.99 13.44
C GLY A 582 3.23 -0.47 14.78
N VAL A 583 3.95 0.48 15.39
CA VAL A 583 3.54 1.11 16.65
C VAL A 583 3.65 2.62 16.55
N LYS A 584 2.52 3.29 16.71
CA LYS A 584 2.43 4.76 16.79
C LYS A 584 1.89 5.17 18.16
N PHE A 585 2.44 6.23 18.71
CA PHE A 585 1.92 6.93 19.88
C PHE A 585 1.32 8.26 19.47
N ILE A 586 0.24 8.65 20.12
CA ILE A 586 -0.37 9.98 20.08
C ILE A 586 -0.38 10.52 21.51
N VAL A 587 0.39 11.57 21.76
CA VAL A 587 0.61 12.16 23.08
C VAL A 587 -0.16 13.46 23.21
N HIS A 588 -1.14 13.50 24.12
CA HIS A 588 -1.97 14.68 24.37
C HIS A 588 -1.35 15.54 25.46
N LYS A 589 -0.95 16.77 25.10
CA LYS A 589 -0.38 17.73 26.04
C LYS A 589 -1.44 18.65 26.64
N SER A 590 -1.17 19.16 27.84
CA SER A 590 -2.05 20.07 28.59
C SER A 590 -2.35 21.38 27.86
N ASN A 591 -1.47 21.80 26.95
CA ASN A 591 -1.64 22.97 26.10
C ASN A 591 -2.51 22.71 24.85
N GLY A 592 -3.06 21.51 24.69
CA GLY A 592 -3.87 21.10 23.55
C GLY A 592 -3.07 20.67 22.31
N ILE A 593 -1.73 20.63 22.39
CA ILE A 593 -0.89 20.10 21.32
C ILE A 593 -0.91 18.57 21.39
N THR A 594 -0.96 17.94 20.23
CA THR A 594 -0.77 16.50 20.09
C THR A 594 0.49 16.22 19.30
N GLU A 595 1.32 15.30 19.80
CA GLU A 595 2.52 14.81 19.11
C GLU A 595 2.30 13.36 18.73
N ASP A 596 2.60 12.99 17.48
CA ASP A 596 2.68 11.60 17.08
C ASP A 596 4.14 11.14 17.02
N THR A 597 4.40 9.92 17.47
CA THR A 597 5.75 9.34 17.47
C THR A 597 5.66 7.87 17.13
N GLU A 598 6.74 7.34 16.58
CA GLU A 598 6.84 5.94 16.17
C GLU A 598 7.91 5.21 16.97
N VAL A 599 7.72 3.91 17.17
CA VAL A 599 8.62 3.07 17.97
C VAL A 599 9.15 1.84 17.21
N PHE A 600 8.43 1.33 16.20
CA PHE A 600 8.89 0.23 15.35
C PHE A 600 9.09 0.71 13.93
N THR A 601 10.27 0.52 13.32
CA THR A 601 10.47 0.92 11.92
C THR A 601 11.14 -0.16 11.03
N TYR A 602 10.98 -1.47 11.33
CA TYR A 602 11.53 -2.68 10.62
C TYR A 602 13.00 -3.06 10.95
N HIS A 603 13.52 -4.30 10.95
CA HIS A 603 13.08 -5.67 10.55
C HIS A 603 13.69 -6.79 11.45
N ARG A 604 14.38 -6.44 12.55
CA ARG A 604 15.14 -7.39 13.39
C ARG A 604 14.71 -7.45 14.85
N SER A 605 14.27 -6.32 15.41
CA SER A 605 13.65 -6.26 16.73
C SER A 605 12.19 -5.85 16.60
N GLN A 606 11.33 -6.56 17.31
CA GLN A 606 9.92 -6.23 17.51
C GLN A 606 9.66 -5.92 18.99
N GLU A 607 10.74 -5.61 19.72
CA GLU A 607 10.73 -5.14 21.09
C GLU A 607 11.28 -3.72 21.15
N ALA A 608 10.57 -2.83 21.83
CA ALA A 608 10.98 -1.44 22.00
C ALA A 608 10.26 -0.78 23.18
N GLN A 609 10.81 0.32 23.68
CA GLN A 609 10.20 1.08 24.78
C GLN A 609 10.21 2.57 24.49
N MET A 610 9.08 3.23 24.77
CA MET A 610 8.99 4.67 24.75
C MET A 610 8.80 5.21 26.16
N ASN A 611 9.63 6.19 26.53
CA ASN A 611 9.56 6.87 27.81
C ASN A 611 8.92 8.25 27.65
N PHE A 612 8.06 8.59 28.60
CA PHE A 612 7.29 9.81 28.69
C PHE A 612 7.63 10.48 30.02
N GLN A 613 7.84 11.80 29.97
CA GLN A 613 8.18 12.59 31.13
C GLN A 613 6.94 13.33 31.63
N ASN A 614 6.74 13.38 32.94
CA ASN A 614 5.66 14.15 33.58
C ASN A 614 4.26 13.76 33.07
N PHE A 615 3.88 12.48 33.23
CA PHE A 615 2.55 11.98 32.87
C PHE A 615 1.59 12.04 34.07
N GLY A 616 0.44 12.71 33.91
CA GLY A 616 -0.40 13.06 35.05
C GLY A 616 -1.59 13.96 34.67
N LYS A 617 -2.61 14.03 35.54
CA LYS A 617 -3.84 14.78 35.27
C LYS A 617 -3.63 16.31 35.14
N HIS A 618 -2.60 16.83 35.79
CA HIS A 618 -2.26 18.25 35.85
C HIS A 618 -0.81 18.53 35.41
N SER A 619 -0.21 17.61 34.66
CA SER A 619 1.15 17.74 34.14
C SER A 619 1.15 18.01 32.63
N ASP A 620 2.33 18.04 32.01
CA ASP A 620 2.44 18.31 30.58
C ASP A 620 1.69 17.25 29.75
N ILE A 621 1.90 15.95 30.02
CA ILE A 621 1.22 14.87 29.30
C ILE A 621 -0.02 14.42 30.08
N THR A 622 -1.17 14.56 29.45
CA THR A 622 -2.49 14.30 30.07
C THR A 622 -3.17 13.03 29.58
N LYS A 623 -2.70 12.46 28.46
CA LYS A 623 -3.17 11.19 27.89
C LYS A 623 -2.17 10.69 26.86
N ILE A 624 -1.97 9.38 26.81
CA ILE A 624 -1.17 8.70 25.80
C ILE A 624 -2.07 7.71 25.08
N VAL A 625 -2.05 7.70 23.75
CA VAL A 625 -2.75 6.69 22.95
C VAL A 625 -1.72 5.90 22.17
N LEU A 626 -1.77 4.59 22.31
CA LEU A 626 -0.96 3.63 21.57
C LEU A 626 -1.82 3.04 20.45
N ILE A 627 -1.28 3.01 19.23
CA ILE A 627 -1.87 2.36 18.07
C ILE A 627 -0.97 1.17 17.73
N LEU A 628 -1.51 -0.03 17.94
CA LEU A 628 -0.90 -1.30 17.55
C LEU A 628 -1.40 -1.67 16.16
N ILE A 629 -0.49 -1.90 15.22
CA ILE A 629 -0.81 -2.05 13.81
C ILE A 629 -0.17 -3.34 13.31
N ASN A 630 -0.97 -4.23 12.75
CA ASN A 630 -0.44 -5.44 12.15
C ASN A 630 -0.11 -5.15 10.68
N ILE A 631 1.18 -5.08 10.34
CA ILE A 631 1.64 -4.73 8.98
C ILE A 631 1.86 -6.00 8.13
N HIS A 632 1.48 -7.16 8.67
CA HIS A 632 1.68 -8.43 8.02
C HIS A 632 0.57 -8.72 6.98
N PRO A 633 0.87 -8.89 5.67
CA PRO A 633 -0.09 -9.39 4.68
C PRO A 633 -0.21 -10.92 4.83
N ASP A 634 -1.10 -11.38 5.71
CA ASP A 634 -1.53 -12.78 5.90
C ASP A 634 -0.50 -13.89 5.53
N ILE A 635 0.29 -14.34 6.53
CA ILE A 635 1.33 -15.38 6.39
C ILE A 635 0.83 -16.79 6.61
N GLU A 636 -0.46 -17.02 6.83
CA GLU A 636 -0.98 -18.33 7.26
C GLU A 636 -0.49 -19.51 6.39
N GLN A 637 -0.08 -19.26 5.14
CA GLN A 637 0.37 -20.29 4.22
C GLN A 637 1.88 -20.62 4.22
N VAL A 638 2.74 -19.88 4.95
CA VAL A 638 4.20 -20.02 4.79
C VAL A 638 4.94 -20.33 6.10
N ILE A 639 4.46 -19.89 7.26
CA ILE A 639 5.31 -19.80 8.48
C ILE A 639 4.60 -20.32 9.75
N THR A 640 4.13 -21.55 9.72
CA THR A 640 3.90 -22.31 10.96
C THR A 640 4.94 -23.42 11.07
N PRO A 641 6.02 -23.19 11.84
CA PRO A 641 6.79 -24.25 12.45
C PRO A 641 6.57 -24.23 13.98
N ASP A 642 6.00 -25.32 14.45
CA ASP A 642 6.21 -25.88 15.78
C ASP A 642 5.36 -25.46 16.99
N TYR A 643 5.25 -26.46 17.85
CA TYR A 643 4.46 -26.64 19.05
C TYR A 643 5.18 -26.01 20.26
N ASP A 644 4.49 -25.16 21.01
CA ASP A 644 4.97 -24.60 22.28
C ASP A 644 4.94 -25.70 23.36
N GLN A 645 6.13 -26.09 23.83
CA GLN A 645 6.28 -27.14 24.85
C GLN A 645 5.87 -26.70 26.26
N GLN A 646 5.74 -25.40 26.55
CA GLN A 646 5.29 -24.89 27.84
C GLN A 646 3.77 -24.81 27.93
N THR A 647 3.11 -24.39 26.85
CA THR A 647 1.64 -24.23 26.82
C THR A 647 0.91 -25.44 26.24
N GLY A 648 1.61 -26.29 25.48
CA GLY A 648 1.03 -27.44 24.80
C GLY A 648 0.18 -27.08 23.58
N GLU A 649 0.30 -25.86 23.06
CA GLU A 649 -0.44 -25.34 21.91
C GLU A 649 0.50 -25.10 20.70
N ASN A 650 -0.04 -25.04 19.49
CA ASN A 650 0.75 -24.67 18.32
C ASN A 650 1.17 -23.19 18.45
N ALA A 651 2.46 -22.87 18.31
CA ALA A 651 2.90 -21.48 18.29
C ALA A 651 2.41 -20.85 16.98
N THR A 652 1.36 -20.04 17.07
CA THR A 652 0.93 -19.15 15.99
C THR A 652 1.84 -17.93 16.02
N GLY A 653 2.61 -17.70 14.95
CA GLY A 653 3.41 -16.48 14.84
C GLY A 653 2.52 -15.24 14.90
N GLY A 654 3.03 -14.15 15.47
CA GLY A 654 2.33 -12.86 15.53
C GLY A 654 1.58 -12.56 16.83
N SER A 655 2.09 -12.90 18.02
CA SER A 655 1.55 -12.32 19.26
C SER A 655 2.09 -10.91 19.50
N ILE A 656 1.40 -10.12 20.32
CA ILE A 656 1.90 -8.81 20.76
C ILE A 656 1.45 -8.51 22.19
N SER A 657 2.34 -7.92 22.96
CA SER A 657 2.09 -7.46 24.31
C SER A 657 2.60 -6.05 24.55
N TYR A 658 2.05 -5.39 25.56
CA TYR A 658 2.62 -4.16 26.09
C TYR A 658 2.59 -4.13 27.60
N TYR A 659 3.57 -3.43 28.14
CA TYR A 659 3.68 -3.10 29.55
C TYR A 659 3.73 -1.58 29.68
N ALA A 660 3.00 -1.02 30.64
CA ALA A 660 3.05 0.41 30.92
C ALA A 660 3.16 0.68 32.42
N GLY A 661 4.04 1.61 32.81
CA GLY A 661 4.29 1.93 34.23
C GLY A 661 5.60 2.68 34.45
N VAL A 662 6.09 2.64 35.68
CA VAL A 662 7.34 3.31 36.08
C VAL A 662 8.54 2.40 35.79
N PRO A 663 9.55 2.85 35.03
CA PRO A 663 10.82 2.14 34.87
C PRO A 663 11.51 1.85 36.21
N PRO A 664 12.32 0.78 36.33
CA PRO A 664 13.06 0.51 37.55
C PRO A 664 14.08 1.61 37.84
N ALA A 665 14.17 2.02 39.11
CA ALA A 665 15.09 3.08 39.54
C ALA A 665 16.58 2.68 39.50
N GLY A 666 16.87 1.38 39.53
CA GLY A 666 18.21 0.85 39.63
C GLY A 666 19.17 1.29 38.52
N ARG A 667 20.47 1.24 38.82
CA ARG A 667 21.56 1.81 38.02
C ARG A 667 22.73 0.85 37.88
N LEU A 668 23.34 0.85 36.71
CA LEU A 668 24.48 0.02 36.32
C LEU A 668 25.63 0.93 35.89
N THR A 669 26.88 0.50 36.12
CA THR A 669 28.04 1.22 35.58
C THR A 669 28.16 1.03 34.06
N GLU A 670 28.89 1.92 33.40
CA GLU A 670 29.30 1.73 32.00
C GLU A 670 29.88 0.31 31.78
N PRO A 671 29.37 -0.45 30.78
CA PRO A 671 29.87 -1.78 30.50
C PRO A 671 31.25 -1.74 29.86
N LYS A 672 32.15 -2.57 30.36
CA LYS A 672 33.47 -2.81 29.81
C LYS A 672 33.41 -3.97 28.81
N LEU A 673 33.90 -3.72 27.60
CA LEU A 673 33.93 -4.70 26.52
C LEU A 673 35.31 -5.33 26.40
N LEU A 674 35.34 -6.66 26.35
CA LEU A 674 36.53 -7.48 26.18
C LEU A 674 36.34 -8.44 25.01
N LYS A 675 37.39 -8.64 24.23
CA LYS A 675 37.37 -9.63 23.14
C LYS A 675 37.32 -11.04 23.74
N GLY A 676 36.41 -11.87 23.26
CA GLY A 676 36.34 -13.28 23.63
C GLY A 676 36.89 -14.21 22.56
N GLU A 677 37.01 -15.49 22.92
CA GLU A 677 37.44 -16.55 22.01
C GLU A 677 36.43 -16.74 20.86
N ASN A 678 36.90 -17.19 19.69
CA ASN A 678 36.09 -17.41 18.47
C ASN A 678 35.30 -16.16 17.98
N GLY A 679 35.74 -14.96 18.37
CA GLY A 679 35.13 -13.69 18.00
C GLY A 679 33.75 -13.42 18.63
N GLY A 680 33.52 -13.98 19.82
CA GLY A 680 32.52 -13.47 20.75
C GLY A 680 32.97 -12.21 21.48
N VAL A 681 32.07 -11.61 22.25
CA VAL A 681 32.32 -10.42 23.08
C VAL A 681 31.97 -10.72 24.54
N HIS A 682 32.92 -10.50 25.45
CA HIS A 682 32.65 -10.46 26.89
C HIS A 682 32.27 -9.04 27.30
N ILE A 683 31.12 -8.91 27.96
CA ILE A 683 30.61 -7.67 28.52
C ILE A 683 30.64 -7.79 30.04
N GLU A 684 31.29 -6.85 30.73
CA GLU A 684 31.38 -6.78 32.20
C GLU A 684 30.82 -5.45 32.71
N TRP A 685 30.05 -5.45 33.80
CA TRP A 685 29.57 -4.23 34.47
C TRP A 685 29.55 -4.40 35.99
N LYS A 686 29.20 -3.34 36.71
CA LYS A 686 28.96 -3.37 38.16
C LYS A 686 27.56 -2.86 38.48
N LEU A 687 27.02 -3.36 39.57
CA LEU A 687 25.71 -3.00 40.11
C LEU A 687 25.91 -1.77 41.01
N GLU A 688 25.32 -0.63 40.67
CA GLU A 688 25.35 0.58 41.52
C GLU A 688 24.12 0.65 42.44
N ASP A 689 22.94 0.39 41.87
CA ASP A 689 21.68 0.32 42.59
C ASP A 689 20.82 -0.80 42.01
N LEU A 690 20.35 -1.70 42.87
CA LEU A 690 19.53 -2.87 42.51
C LEU A 690 18.05 -2.67 42.75
N THR A 691 17.64 -1.46 43.13
CA THR A 691 16.26 -1.14 43.45
C THR A 691 15.38 -1.44 42.22
N GLU A 692 14.43 -2.35 42.43
CA GLU A 692 13.42 -2.77 41.44
C GLU A 692 13.99 -3.44 40.18
N ILE A 693 15.29 -3.79 40.16
CA ILE A 693 15.89 -4.59 39.07
C ILE A 693 15.58 -6.06 39.32
N LYS A 694 14.97 -6.72 38.32
CA LYS A 694 14.79 -8.17 38.30
C LYS A 694 15.74 -8.87 37.32
N GLN A 695 16.01 -8.25 36.18
CA GLN A 695 16.91 -8.77 35.14
C GLN A 695 17.74 -7.64 34.55
N ILE A 696 18.77 -8.01 33.78
CA ILE A 696 19.58 -7.07 33.01
C ILE A 696 19.56 -7.54 31.56
N ALA A 697 19.08 -6.68 30.65
CA ALA A 697 19.19 -6.91 29.21
C ALA A 697 20.52 -6.39 28.67
N ILE A 698 21.05 -7.10 27.68
CA ILE A 698 22.23 -6.71 26.92
C ILE A 698 21.76 -6.29 25.54
N VAL A 699 21.88 -4.99 25.26
CA VAL A 699 21.48 -4.39 23.99
C VAL A 699 22.73 -4.11 23.16
N ARG A 700 22.75 -4.59 21.92
CA ARG A 700 23.85 -4.44 20.96
C ARG A 700 23.41 -3.57 19.80
N LYS A 701 24.27 -2.63 19.38
CA LYS A 701 24.14 -1.86 18.13
C LYS A 701 25.29 -2.18 17.18
N ARG A 702 24.97 -2.62 15.96
CA ARG A 702 25.96 -2.84 14.87
C ARG A 702 26.20 -1.56 14.07
N PHE A 703 27.43 -1.40 13.58
CA PHE A 703 27.81 -0.46 12.53
C PHE A 703 28.66 -1.15 11.47
N GLU A 704 28.36 -0.89 10.19
CA GLU A 704 29.14 -1.34 9.03
C GLU A 704 29.68 -0.13 8.26
N LEU A 705 30.99 -0.10 8.03
CA LEU A 705 31.66 0.92 7.22
C LEU A 705 31.51 0.58 5.74
N ARG A 706 30.70 1.34 4.99
CA ARG A 706 30.68 1.27 3.52
C ARG A 706 32.01 1.78 2.96
N THR A 707 32.53 1.11 1.93
CA THR A 707 33.85 1.36 1.33
C THR A 707 33.95 2.67 0.54
N ASP A 708 32.82 3.37 0.33
CA ASP A 708 32.76 4.67 -0.34
C ASP A 708 32.01 5.67 0.54
N THR A 709 32.74 6.37 1.41
CA THR A 709 32.47 7.77 1.81
C THR A 709 33.52 8.24 2.82
N SER A 710 33.90 9.50 2.67
CA SER A 710 34.81 10.24 3.56
C SER A 710 34.47 10.08 5.05
N ARG A 711 35.43 9.56 5.85
CA ARG A 711 35.53 9.66 7.32
C ARG A 711 34.20 9.84 8.07
N GLN A 712 33.32 8.83 8.08
CA GLN A 712 32.32 8.76 9.14
C GLN A 712 32.99 8.23 10.42
N THR A 713 33.03 9.06 11.47
CA THR A 713 33.37 8.59 12.83
C THR A 713 32.26 7.69 13.35
N LEU A 714 32.59 6.43 13.64
CA LEU A 714 31.73 5.52 14.41
C LEU A 714 31.36 6.17 15.74
N LYS A 715 30.09 6.12 16.13
CA LYS A 715 29.61 6.73 17.37
C LYS A 715 28.79 5.73 18.19
N PRO A 716 28.97 5.66 19.53
CA PRO A 716 28.12 4.86 20.41
C PRO A 716 26.68 5.39 20.41
N PHE A 717 25.79 4.70 21.14
CA PHE A 717 24.49 5.24 21.49
C PHE A 717 24.66 6.66 22.08
N GLN A 718 23.98 7.63 21.49
CA GLN A 718 24.10 9.04 21.88
C GLN A 718 23.23 9.37 23.10
N ASN A 719 22.15 8.62 23.31
CA ASN A 719 21.22 8.80 24.42
C ASN A 719 20.44 7.50 24.67
N ALA A 720 19.71 7.45 25.79
CA ALA A 720 18.90 6.31 26.18
C ALA A 720 17.79 5.99 25.17
N ALA A 721 17.19 7.01 24.52
CA ALA A 721 16.16 6.79 23.51
C ALA A 721 16.68 5.98 22.32
N GLN A 722 17.97 6.09 21.97
CA GLN A 722 18.59 5.24 20.95
C GLN A 722 18.82 3.80 21.40
N VAL A 723 18.80 3.49 22.69
CA VAL A 723 18.92 2.11 23.20
C VAL A 723 17.57 1.40 23.15
N PHE A 724 16.49 2.16 23.35
CA PHE A 724 15.13 1.63 23.38
C PHE A 724 14.43 1.56 22.01
N ASP A 725 15.03 2.16 20.98
CA ASP A 725 14.51 2.26 19.62
C ASP A 725 15.25 1.28 18.69
N ALA A 726 14.55 0.68 17.74
CA ALA A 726 15.09 -0.29 16.79
C ALA A 726 15.07 0.18 15.32
N GLY A 727 14.85 1.48 15.06
CA GLY A 727 14.48 1.96 13.72
C GLY A 727 15.57 2.46 12.73
N ASP A 728 15.16 2.59 11.46
CA ASP A 728 15.70 3.33 10.31
C ASP A 728 14.98 4.69 10.22
N ARG A 729 15.54 5.74 10.83
CA ARG A 729 14.90 7.06 10.92
C ARG A 729 15.13 7.91 9.68
N ASP A 730 16.09 7.56 8.83
CA ASP A 730 16.39 8.29 7.60
C ASP A 730 15.79 7.65 6.34
N ASN A 731 15.08 6.52 6.49
CA ASN A 731 14.31 5.82 5.47
C ASN A 731 15.18 5.43 4.26
N ASN A 732 16.45 5.11 4.52
CA ASN A 732 17.41 4.73 3.48
C ASN A 732 17.38 3.22 3.16
N GLY A 733 16.52 2.46 3.85
CA GLY A 733 16.39 1.01 3.71
C GLY A 733 17.42 0.22 4.54
N VAL A 734 18.10 0.88 5.48
CA VAL A 734 19.10 0.33 6.39
C VAL A 734 18.79 0.85 7.80
N PRO A 735 18.64 -0.02 8.82
CA PRO A 735 18.50 0.42 10.21
C PRO A 735 19.62 1.39 10.61
N ASP A 736 19.27 2.53 11.19
CA ASP A 736 20.23 3.47 11.81
C ASP A 736 20.92 2.86 13.05
N GLY A 737 20.47 1.67 13.44
CA GLY A 737 21.28 0.65 14.10
C GLY A 737 20.60 -0.71 14.00
N ASP A 738 21.35 -1.78 13.72
CA ASP A 738 20.91 -3.12 14.12
C ASP A 738 20.98 -3.19 15.65
N ILE A 739 19.92 -2.70 16.28
CA ILE A 739 19.76 -2.71 17.72
C ILE A 739 19.03 -3.99 18.09
N ASN A 740 19.73 -4.89 18.76
CA ASN A 740 19.23 -6.20 19.17
C ASN A 740 19.42 -6.38 20.67
N ILE A 741 18.42 -6.94 21.34
CA ILE A 741 18.60 -7.54 22.66
C ILE A 741 19.23 -8.91 22.41
N VAL A 742 20.53 -9.05 22.72
CA VAL A 742 21.29 -10.29 22.45
C VAL A 742 21.23 -11.29 23.59
N GLY A 743 20.67 -10.88 24.73
CA GLY A 743 20.43 -11.75 25.87
C GLY A 743 19.98 -10.97 27.09
N SER A 744 19.60 -11.72 28.12
CA SER A 744 19.27 -11.22 29.45
C SER A 744 19.88 -12.12 30.51
N VAL A 745 20.26 -11.52 31.64
CA VAL A 745 20.81 -12.22 32.81
C VAL A 745 20.04 -11.83 34.08
N GLU A 746 20.25 -12.53 35.19
CA GLU A 746 19.62 -12.18 36.46
C GLU A 746 20.18 -10.84 37.00
N ALA A 747 19.40 -10.16 37.84
CA ALA A 747 19.81 -8.86 38.41
C ALA A 747 21.16 -8.87 39.16
N THR A 748 21.60 -10.03 39.66
CA THR A 748 22.87 -10.18 40.38
C THR A 748 24.06 -10.46 39.49
N ASP A 749 23.84 -10.79 38.22
CA ASP A 749 24.90 -11.06 37.28
C ASP A 749 25.60 -9.77 36.85
N THR A 750 26.90 -9.89 36.59
CA THR A 750 27.79 -8.75 36.29
C THR A 750 28.58 -8.95 35.00
N ASN A 751 28.30 -10.02 34.28
CA ASN A 751 28.93 -10.34 33.01
C ASN A 751 28.01 -11.10 32.08
N PHE A 752 28.27 -11.00 30.78
CA PHE A 752 27.59 -11.73 29.71
C PHE A 752 28.58 -12.03 28.58
N PHE A 753 28.41 -13.16 27.90
CA PHE A 753 29.17 -13.51 26.71
C PHE A 753 28.24 -13.54 25.49
N ASP A 754 28.41 -12.57 24.59
CA ASP A 754 27.71 -12.55 23.32
C ASP A 754 28.48 -13.38 22.29
N SER A 755 27.97 -14.57 21.98
CA SER A 755 28.51 -15.46 20.95
C SER A 755 27.88 -15.24 19.57
N THR A 756 26.90 -14.33 19.46
CA THR A 756 26.10 -14.13 18.25
C THR A 756 26.66 -13.08 17.31
N THR A 757 27.87 -12.58 17.58
CA THR A 757 28.46 -11.43 16.90
C THR A 757 28.62 -11.59 15.39
N PHE A 758 28.66 -12.81 14.84
CA PHE A 758 28.74 -13.03 13.39
C PHE A 758 27.47 -13.63 12.76
N GLN A 759 26.45 -13.95 13.56
CA GLN A 759 25.23 -14.56 13.04
C GLN A 759 24.34 -13.55 12.30
N ASP A 760 24.54 -12.25 12.54
CA ASP A 760 23.74 -11.16 11.98
C ASP A 760 24.34 -10.55 10.69
N ILE A 761 25.48 -11.07 10.22
CA ILE A 761 26.16 -10.69 8.98
C ILE A 761 26.36 -11.92 8.09
N ASN A 762 26.10 -11.76 6.80
CA ASN A 762 26.49 -12.77 5.82
C ASN A 762 28.00 -12.69 5.56
N VAL A 763 28.79 -13.39 6.39
CA VAL A 763 30.25 -13.45 6.25
C VAL A 763 30.72 -14.07 4.92
N ASN A 764 29.83 -14.80 4.24
CA ASN A 764 30.10 -15.40 2.93
C ASN A 764 29.78 -14.44 1.76
N HIS A 765 29.29 -13.23 2.06
CA HIS A 765 29.07 -12.22 1.04
C HIS A 765 30.42 -11.76 0.48
N LYS A 766 30.56 -11.73 -0.85
CA LYS A 766 31.82 -11.45 -1.56
C LYS A 766 32.46 -10.10 -1.21
N SER A 767 31.67 -9.15 -0.70
CA SER A 767 32.09 -7.80 -0.31
C SER A 767 32.24 -7.60 1.21
N PHE A 768 32.11 -8.66 2.02
CA PHE A 768 32.21 -8.56 3.47
C PHE A 768 33.63 -8.15 3.90
N ASN A 769 33.73 -7.07 4.67
CA ASN A 769 34.98 -6.63 5.29
C ASN A 769 34.90 -6.88 6.82
N PRO A 770 35.56 -7.90 7.36
CA PRO A 770 35.52 -8.19 8.80
C PRO A 770 36.12 -7.07 9.66
N ARG A 771 36.96 -6.20 9.09
CA ARG A 771 37.52 -5.02 9.79
C ARG A 771 36.64 -3.77 9.66
N GLY A 772 35.59 -3.83 8.85
CA GLY A 772 34.62 -2.75 8.63
C GLY A 772 33.45 -2.76 9.62
N VAL A 773 33.42 -3.71 10.55
CA VAL A 773 32.30 -3.90 11.47
C VAL A 773 32.71 -3.54 12.90
N ALA A 774 31.83 -2.80 13.57
CA ALA A 774 31.98 -2.41 14.95
C ALA A 774 30.67 -2.57 15.72
N TYR A 775 30.75 -3.03 16.96
CA TYR A 775 29.60 -3.20 17.85
C TYR A 775 29.72 -2.28 19.06
N PHE A 776 28.61 -1.68 19.44
CA PHE A 776 28.44 -0.96 20.71
C PHE A 776 27.42 -1.71 21.56
N TYR A 777 27.60 -1.66 22.88
CA TYR A 777 26.72 -2.36 23.81
C TYR A 777 26.19 -1.40 24.87
N ALA A 778 24.97 -1.65 25.33
CA ALA A 778 24.40 -1.09 26.53
C ALA A 778 23.89 -2.22 27.43
N VAL A 779 24.02 -2.05 28.74
CA VAL A 779 23.39 -2.94 29.73
C VAL A 779 22.24 -2.19 30.38
N VAL A 780 21.07 -2.83 30.43
CA VAL A 780 19.81 -2.16 30.72
C VAL A 780 19.10 -2.88 31.85
N PRO A 781 18.84 -2.23 33.00
CA PRO A 781 18.08 -2.84 34.08
C PRO A 781 16.63 -3.07 33.64
N ILE A 782 16.06 -4.21 34.01
CA ILE A 782 14.68 -4.60 33.69
C ILE A 782 13.93 -4.85 35.00
N SER A 783 12.74 -4.27 35.13
CA SER A 783 11.88 -4.50 36.30
C SER A 783 11.26 -5.89 36.28
N GLN A 784 10.65 -6.29 37.40
CA GLN A 784 9.86 -7.53 37.46
C GLN A 784 8.70 -7.60 36.43
N TYR A 785 8.34 -6.45 35.85
CA TYR A 785 7.30 -6.30 34.84
C TYR A 785 7.88 -6.09 33.44
N GLY A 786 9.18 -6.27 33.22
CA GLY A 786 9.76 -6.10 31.90
C GLY A 786 10.04 -4.63 31.50
N LEU A 787 9.75 -3.62 32.31
CA LEU A 787 10.10 -2.24 31.94
C LEU A 787 11.61 -2.02 32.03
N MET A 788 12.20 -1.42 31.00
CA MET A 788 13.61 -1.08 30.93
C MET A 788 13.88 0.25 31.65
N GLY A 789 14.86 0.26 32.55
CA GLY A 789 15.31 1.46 33.26
C GLY A 789 16.41 2.19 32.50
N THR A 790 17.19 3.00 33.20
CA THR A 790 18.24 3.81 32.57
C THR A 790 19.38 2.93 32.04
N PRO A 791 19.68 2.94 30.73
CA PRO A 791 20.72 2.10 30.15
C PRO A 791 22.12 2.65 30.47
N ALA A 792 23.04 1.76 30.83
CA ALA A 792 24.45 2.08 30.91
C ALA A 792 25.12 1.78 29.56
N ILE A 793 25.51 2.85 28.85
CA ILE A 793 26.02 2.79 27.47
C ILE A 793 27.54 2.67 27.46
N GLY A 794 28.06 1.62 26.81
CA GLY A 794 29.48 1.48 26.52
C GLY A 794 29.94 2.50 25.49
N GLN A 795 30.90 3.36 25.85
CA GLN A 795 31.39 4.44 24.97
C GLN A 795 32.36 3.95 23.89
N ARG A 796 32.91 2.75 24.05
CA ARG A 796 33.87 2.16 23.12
C ARG A 796 33.22 1.08 22.28
N SER A 797 33.53 1.07 20.98
CA SER A 797 33.17 -0.05 20.11
C SER A 797 34.11 -1.22 20.31
N ILE A 798 33.65 -2.41 19.96
CA ILE A 798 34.47 -3.60 19.80
C ILE A 798 34.32 -4.19 18.41
N THR A 799 35.44 -4.59 17.81
CA THR A 799 35.47 -5.41 16.59
C THR A 799 35.94 -6.80 17.00
N PRO A 800 35.10 -7.84 16.88
CA PRO A 800 35.49 -9.19 17.26
C PRO A 800 36.58 -9.74 16.34
N ASP A 801 37.39 -10.66 16.85
CA ASP A 801 38.40 -11.32 16.02
C ASP A 801 37.70 -12.30 15.08
N TYR A 802 37.73 -12.02 13.78
CA TYR A 802 37.18 -12.92 12.76
C TYR A 802 38.04 -14.18 12.69
N ILE A 803 37.49 -15.30 13.17
CA ILE A 803 38.05 -16.63 13.02
C ILE A 803 36.99 -17.45 12.27
N PRO A 804 37.11 -17.64 10.94
CA PRO A 804 36.14 -18.44 10.21
C PRO A 804 36.14 -19.87 10.76
N GLU A 805 34.96 -20.38 11.12
CA GLU A 805 34.78 -21.75 11.64
C GLU A 805 35.12 -22.85 10.63
N ASP A 806 35.28 -22.50 9.34
CA ASP A 806 35.55 -23.48 8.29
C ASP A 806 36.88 -23.21 7.58
N ASN A 807 37.79 -24.17 7.75
CA ASN A 807 39.13 -24.17 7.22
C ASN A 807 39.12 -24.61 5.73
N GLN A 808 38.47 -23.83 4.85
CA GLN A 808 38.74 -23.82 3.41
C GLN A 808 38.72 -22.38 2.87
N VAL A 809 39.85 -21.71 3.06
CA VAL A 809 40.14 -20.40 2.48
C VAL A 809 40.10 -20.53 0.95
N ALA A 810 39.18 -19.82 0.29
CA ALA A 810 39.49 -19.31 -1.04
C ALA A 810 40.57 -18.24 -0.84
N ALA A 811 41.84 -18.67 -0.91
CA ALA A 811 42.99 -17.83 -0.60
C ALA A 811 42.88 -16.46 -1.26
N ALA A 812 43.17 -15.40 -0.49
CA ALA A 812 43.46 -14.09 -1.05
C ALA A 812 44.47 -14.26 -2.20
N PRO A 813 44.33 -13.53 -3.31
CA PRO A 813 45.21 -13.71 -4.46
C PRO A 813 46.65 -13.63 -4.02
N SER A 814 47.42 -14.69 -4.22
CA SER A 814 48.85 -14.68 -3.89
C SER A 814 49.64 -13.83 -4.88
N GLN A 815 49.04 -13.48 -6.02
CA GLN A 815 49.62 -12.66 -7.07
C GLN A 815 48.61 -11.69 -7.67
N THR A 816 49.05 -10.45 -7.89
CA THR A 816 48.30 -9.47 -8.67
C THR A 816 48.22 -9.93 -10.12
N THR A 817 47.02 -10.02 -10.68
CA THR A 817 46.79 -10.58 -12.03
C THR A 817 45.76 -9.74 -12.79
N LEU A 818 46.04 -9.40 -14.04
CA LEU A 818 45.07 -8.81 -14.96
C LEU A 818 44.35 -9.90 -15.75
N HIS A 819 43.01 -9.85 -15.79
CA HIS A 819 42.19 -10.80 -16.53
C HIS A 819 41.73 -10.26 -17.90
N GLN A 820 41.20 -11.14 -18.72
CA GLN A 820 40.64 -10.81 -20.03
C GLN A 820 39.38 -9.95 -19.87
N SER A 821 39.30 -8.85 -20.62
CA SER A 821 38.13 -7.99 -20.64
C SER A 821 36.88 -8.76 -21.09
N TYR A 822 35.72 -8.47 -20.49
CA TYR A 822 34.44 -9.11 -20.80
C TYR A 822 33.33 -8.04 -20.91
N PRO A 823 32.39 -8.14 -21.87
CA PRO A 823 32.46 -9.01 -23.04
C PRO A 823 33.65 -8.60 -23.95
N ASN A 824 34.14 -9.53 -24.78
CA ASN A 824 35.13 -9.24 -25.81
C ASN A 824 34.90 -10.17 -27.03
N PRO A 825 34.43 -9.67 -28.19
CA PRO A 825 34.23 -8.25 -28.51
C PRO A 825 33.09 -7.58 -27.71
N PHE A 826 33.15 -6.26 -27.54
CA PHE A 826 32.17 -5.46 -26.80
C PHE A 826 31.48 -4.38 -27.67
N ASN A 827 30.28 -3.95 -27.26
CA ASN A 827 29.51 -2.88 -27.91
C ASN A 827 28.53 -2.18 -26.93
N PRO A 828 28.72 -0.89 -26.55
CA PRO A 828 29.97 -0.13 -26.49
C PRO A 828 30.67 -0.23 -25.12
N GLU A 829 30.19 -1.09 -24.21
CA GLU A 829 30.68 -1.18 -22.82
C GLU A 829 31.48 -2.45 -22.54
N VAL A 830 32.55 -2.33 -21.76
CA VAL A 830 33.41 -3.45 -21.36
C VAL A 830 33.88 -3.33 -19.92
N TRP A 831 34.02 -4.49 -19.28
CA TRP A 831 34.59 -4.67 -17.95
C TRP A 831 35.98 -5.30 -18.07
N ILE A 832 36.95 -4.77 -17.32
CA ILE A 832 38.35 -5.21 -17.30
C ILE A 832 38.63 -5.76 -15.90
N PRO A 833 38.53 -7.09 -15.71
CA PRO A 833 38.68 -7.70 -14.39
C PRO A 833 40.15 -7.85 -13.99
N TYR A 834 40.43 -7.77 -12.69
CA TYR A 834 41.79 -7.93 -12.14
C TYR A 834 41.76 -8.46 -10.70
N GLU A 835 42.88 -8.96 -10.21
CA GLU A 835 43.09 -9.38 -8.83
C GLU A 835 44.29 -8.65 -8.25
N LEU A 836 44.25 -8.31 -6.96
CA LEU A 836 45.34 -7.67 -6.23
C LEU A 836 45.81 -8.57 -5.09
N ALA A 837 47.13 -8.76 -5.00
CA ALA A 837 47.78 -9.46 -3.88
C ALA A 837 48.15 -8.54 -2.71
N THR A 838 48.13 -7.23 -2.93
CA THR A 838 48.43 -6.18 -1.94
C THR A 838 47.58 -4.95 -2.25
N ASP A 839 47.32 -4.12 -1.23
CA ASP A 839 46.66 -2.83 -1.40
C ASP A 839 47.49 -1.95 -2.35
N SER A 840 46.87 -1.44 -3.42
CA SER A 840 47.57 -0.67 -4.45
C SER A 840 46.69 0.41 -5.10
N PRO A 841 47.25 1.54 -5.53
CA PRO A 841 46.58 2.48 -6.41
C PRO A 841 46.44 1.85 -7.80
N ILE A 842 45.26 1.95 -8.39
CA ILE A 842 44.94 1.32 -9.66
C ILE A 842 44.70 2.37 -10.73
N SER A 843 45.43 2.23 -11.84
CA SER A 843 45.14 2.95 -13.07
C SER A 843 45.15 1.99 -14.26
N ILE A 844 44.21 2.17 -15.18
CA ILE A 844 44.18 1.44 -16.45
C ILE A 844 44.31 2.43 -17.60
N ASP A 845 45.41 2.32 -18.35
CA ASP A 845 45.61 3.08 -19.57
C ASP A 845 45.12 2.28 -20.79
N ILE A 846 44.39 2.92 -21.69
CA ILE A 846 43.88 2.32 -22.92
C ILE A 846 44.61 2.93 -24.12
N TYR A 847 45.04 2.10 -25.07
CA TYR A 847 45.85 2.47 -26.23
C TYR A 847 45.30 1.94 -27.56
N THR A 848 45.58 2.66 -28.64
CA THR A 848 45.37 2.19 -30.02
C THR A 848 46.46 1.18 -30.43
N PRO A 849 46.32 0.45 -31.56
CA PRO A 849 47.38 -0.42 -32.07
C PRO A 849 48.67 0.29 -32.46
N ALA A 850 48.61 1.60 -32.72
CA ALA A 850 49.78 2.44 -32.99
C ALA A 850 50.50 2.89 -31.69
N GLY A 851 49.97 2.54 -30.51
CA GLY A 851 50.53 2.92 -29.21
C GLY A 851 50.07 4.29 -28.70
N GLU A 852 49.09 4.92 -29.37
CA GLU A 852 48.54 6.21 -28.94
C GLU A 852 47.58 6.01 -27.76
N LYS A 853 47.73 6.82 -26.70
CA LYS A 853 46.87 6.74 -25.50
C LYS A 853 45.48 7.32 -25.79
N VAL A 854 44.46 6.50 -25.57
CA VAL A 854 43.03 6.81 -25.79
C VAL A 854 42.38 7.42 -24.55
N ARG A 855 42.59 6.79 -23.39
CA ARG A 855 42.01 7.19 -22.11
C ARG A 855 42.76 6.55 -20.95
N THR A 856 42.79 7.22 -19.81
CA THR A 856 43.20 6.64 -18.52
C THR A 856 41.97 6.52 -17.64
N LEU A 857 41.76 5.33 -17.06
CA LEU A 857 40.79 5.06 -16.01
C LEU A 857 41.55 5.11 -14.69
N ASP A 858 41.46 6.24 -13.98
CA ASP A 858 42.06 6.39 -12.65
C ASP A 858 41.06 5.89 -11.59
N ILE A 859 41.34 4.73 -11.02
CA ILE A 859 40.44 4.00 -10.11
C ILE A 859 40.80 4.30 -8.64
N GLY A 860 41.99 4.85 -8.39
CA GLY A 860 42.47 5.16 -7.05
C GLY A 860 42.87 3.93 -6.24
N MET A 861 42.97 4.10 -4.91
CA MET A 861 43.43 3.05 -4.00
C MET A 861 42.41 1.91 -3.87
N LYS A 862 42.86 0.67 -4.04
CA LYS A 862 42.06 -0.54 -3.88
C LYS A 862 42.80 -1.55 -2.98
N SER A 863 42.06 -2.25 -2.12
CA SER A 863 42.63 -3.24 -1.21
C SER A 863 42.90 -4.58 -1.90
N ILE A 864 43.70 -5.44 -1.26
CA ILE A 864 43.87 -6.85 -1.65
C ILE A 864 42.50 -7.51 -1.89
N GLY A 865 42.34 -8.20 -3.02
CA GLY A 865 41.04 -8.78 -3.38
C GLY A 865 40.88 -9.08 -4.87
N ARG A 866 39.73 -9.67 -5.21
CA ARG A 866 39.37 -10.02 -6.59
C ARG A 866 38.32 -9.05 -7.14
N TYR A 867 38.65 -8.37 -8.23
CA TYR A 867 37.80 -7.41 -8.95
C TYR A 867 37.35 -8.02 -10.28
N ILE A 868 36.67 -9.16 -10.18
CA ILE A 868 36.30 -10.00 -11.34
C ILE A 868 34.85 -9.81 -11.82
N ASP A 869 33.96 -9.42 -10.92
CA ASP A 869 32.53 -9.24 -11.21
C ASP A 869 32.26 -7.84 -11.79
N LYS A 870 31.17 -7.71 -12.56
CA LYS A 870 30.77 -6.51 -13.31
C LYS A 870 30.72 -5.23 -12.46
N ASP A 871 30.30 -5.37 -11.20
CA ASP A 871 30.11 -4.25 -10.27
C ASP A 871 31.43 -3.69 -9.71
N PHE A 872 32.53 -4.45 -9.84
CA PHE A 872 33.82 -4.13 -9.23
C PHE A 872 34.98 -4.06 -10.23
N ALA A 873 34.87 -4.71 -11.37
CA ALA A 873 35.85 -4.64 -12.46
C ALA A 873 35.94 -3.21 -13.02
N ALA A 874 37.09 -2.88 -13.61
CA ALA A 874 37.27 -1.57 -14.23
C ALA A 874 36.36 -1.42 -15.46
N TYR A 875 35.64 -0.31 -15.56
CA TYR A 875 34.65 -0.08 -16.60
C TYR A 875 35.14 0.89 -17.67
N TRP A 876 34.89 0.57 -18.94
CA TRP A 876 35.07 1.48 -20.06
C TRP A 876 33.85 1.49 -20.99
N ASP A 877 33.41 2.69 -21.34
CA ASP A 877 32.24 2.99 -22.19
C ASP A 877 32.60 3.15 -23.68
N GLY A 878 33.82 2.79 -24.08
CA GLY A 878 34.30 2.92 -25.45
C GLY A 878 34.56 4.38 -25.90
N ARG A 879 34.78 5.31 -24.97
CA ARG A 879 35.06 6.73 -25.28
C ARG A 879 36.51 7.15 -25.00
N THR A 880 37.01 8.09 -25.80
CA THR A 880 38.29 8.78 -25.60
C THR A 880 38.24 9.73 -24.39
N ALA A 881 39.38 10.30 -24.00
CA ALA A 881 39.44 11.34 -22.96
C ALA A 881 38.60 12.60 -23.26
N THR A 882 38.32 12.90 -24.54
CA THR A 882 37.47 14.03 -24.96
C THR A 882 35.98 13.66 -25.07
N GLY A 883 35.60 12.42 -24.75
CA GLY A 883 34.22 11.94 -24.78
C GLY A 883 33.75 11.41 -26.14
N GLU A 884 34.62 11.42 -27.15
CA GLU A 884 34.32 10.88 -28.48
C GLU A 884 34.34 9.35 -28.48
N ARG A 885 33.48 8.71 -29.28
CA ARG A 885 33.47 7.24 -29.39
C ARG A 885 34.66 6.76 -30.23
N VAL A 886 35.32 5.70 -29.78
CA VAL A 886 36.42 5.09 -30.53
C VAL A 886 35.90 4.29 -31.73
N ALA A 887 36.72 4.13 -32.78
CA ALA A 887 36.36 3.34 -33.96
C ALA A 887 36.34 1.84 -33.66
N SER A 888 35.52 1.05 -34.39
CA SER A 888 35.60 -0.42 -34.36
C SER A 888 37.03 -0.89 -34.63
N GLY A 889 37.54 -1.79 -33.81
CA GLY A 889 38.94 -2.22 -33.93
C GLY A 889 39.52 -2.83 -32.66
N VAL A 890 40.81 -3.09 -32.70
CA VAL A 890 41.58 -3.64 -31.58
C VAL A 890 42.11 -2.49 -30.72
N TYR A 891 41.97 -2.61 -29.41
CA TYR A 891 42.56 -1.73 -28.41
C TYR A 891 43.32 -2.54 -27.37
N PHE A 892 44.30 -1.92 -26.73
CA PHE A 892 45.09 -2.51 -25.66
C PHE A 892 44.82 -1.77 -24.36
N TYR A 893 44.74 -2.49 -23.25
CA TYR A 893 44.62 -1.90 -21.91
C TYR A 893 45.79 -2.34 -21.05
N VAL A 894 46.29 -1.44 -20.20
CA VAL A 894 47.44 -1.67 -19.32
C VAL A 894 47.03 -1.32 -17.89
N LEU A 895 46.94 -2.34 -17.03
CA LEU A 895 46.78 -2.18 -15.59
C LEU A 895 48.12 -1.80 -14.97
N ARG A 896 48.13 -0.74 -14.16
CA ARG A 896 49.27 -0.33 -13.34
C ARG A 896 48.85 -0.31 -11.88
N THR A 897 49.63 -1.01 -11.07
CA THR A 897 49.59 -0.98 -9.60
C THR A 897 50.95 -0.48 -9.07
N THR A 898 51.16 -0.45 -7.75
CA THR A 898 52.46 -0.06 -7.15
C THR A 898 53.62 -0.91 -7.69
N ASP A 899 53.39 -2.21 -7.86
CA ASP A 899 54.38 -3.27 -8.01
C ASP A 899 54.03 -4.28 -9.13
N TYR A 900 52.93 -4.07 -9.86
CA TYR A 900 52.52 -4.88 -11.01
C TYR A 900 52.13 -4.02 -12.22
N VAL A 901 52.55 -4.47 -13.41
CA VAL A 901 52.09 -3.93 -14.70
C VAL A 901 51.66 -5.10 -15.57
N GLY A 902 50.37 -5.13 -15.93
CA GLY A 902 49.80 -6.15 -16.82
C GLY A 902 49.15 -5.49 -18.03
N SER A 903 49.16 -6.16 -19.18
CA SER A 903 48.49 -5.66 -20.39
C SER A 903 47.57 -6.71 -21.00
N GLY A 904 46.42 -6.28 -21.50
CA GLY A 904 45.47 -7.13 -22.24
C GLY A 904 44.97 -6.47 -23.51
N LYS A 905 44.24 -7.24 -24.32
CA LYS A 905 43.67 -6.81 -25.60
C LYS A 905 42.15 -6.89 -25.56
N MET A 906 41.48 -5.91 -26.13
CA MET A 906 40.03 -5.87 -26.31
C MET A 906 39.66 -5.49 -27.75
N VAL A 907 38.47 -5.89 -28.19
CA VAL A 907 37.94 -5.64 -29.53
C VAL A 907 36.59 -4.96 -29.38
N ILE A 908 36.44 -3.77 -29.94
CA ILE A 908 35.16 -3.08 -30.01
C ILE A 908 34.55 -3.30 -31.40
N VAL A 909 33.27 -3.68 -31.43
CA VAL A 909 32.48 -3.84 -32.65
C VAL A 909 31.31 -2.88 -32.56
N LYS A 910 31.21 -1.96 -33.51
CA LYS A 910 30.08 -1.03 -33.63
C LYS A 910 28.83 -1.72 -34.16
#